data_AF-A0A2C5X2J6-F1
#
_entry.id   AF-A0A2C5X2J6-F1
#
_cell.length_a   1.000
_cell.length_b   1.000
_cell.length_c   1.000
_cell.angle_alpha   90.00
_cell.angle_beta   90.00
_cell.angle_gamma   90.00
#
_symmetry.space_group_name_H-M   'P 1'
#
loop_
_entity.id
_entity.type
_entity.pdbx_description
1 polymer ?
#
loop_
_entity_poly.entity_id
_entity_poly.type
_entity_poly.pdbx_seq_one_letter_code
_entity_poly.pdbx_strand_id
1 'polypeptide(L)'
;MRFSSIINVAVQISVAAAQITESMLAKSVDSMTLKSSFNPIKEAYWTGLPHHRRTPFAVSPDGKTGYIAYLDASETDVHVQALDPTTFKETGTAVTVTGAKEAGGLVAHNDGFALLTNEALPSGTSGAPPDNTPVAVLYRYDASGTQTWKTFLGGPNIDSDNNLASPDINGDLVFSEAAGYYAAYIVVTAYSGSATGHFGDAIRYITTDGKLENIPGASSSWGCSHNTGIALEAADAPPFASLCAEDQGALWLNTKSQGMMNDNVKVSNEHVINGASNEAMGGMSGSYSGMARFGGAKADSNSYIFTWVSRGAIDLTANTWMGDGYTKSENRTVARNVAIATFSDKNTLVGEEATSVVGSADGDSQVNWVTNGSADCQNAHAATFDATNALVTWEQIDSPQCNFDAMGCQGAFSGTYYQQIGSDGKKVGEPLKSMDSFVAGDMVTMPDGRICWPYVAMDWKLDGPANAMQASASKMSFACIGLSGSGGGSSGGSATGSSTAPASSAAPSTASSAAPNGATPTEYTAPTENNAPTENSIPTEAAAPTGYEPSGPEAPAAPPSTFETVVTPSAAPTDAPEGVPVNPGPGEDYPVDDTPAETATSDSAANTTPAPYPDFSGFPDFPSFTGMPGGYGGYGGFGKGKECNIKGRTVTITTTVY
;
A
#
# COMPACT_ATOMS: atom_id res chain seq x y z
N MET A 1 30.12 63.07 11.81
CA MET A 1 29.67 61.67 11.68
C MET A 1 28.49 61.65 10.73
N ARG A 2 28.67 61.12 9.52
CA ARG A 2 27.60 60.85 8.55
C ARG A 2 27.53 59.34 8.43
N PHE A 3 26.46 58.73 8.92
CA PHE A 3 26.22 57.30 8.76
C PHE A 3 25.51 57.07 7.42
N SER A 4 26.16 56.32 6.55
CA SER A 4 25.58 55.80 5.31
C SER A 4 24.68 54.61 5.65
N SER A 5 23.40 54.70 5.30
CA SER A 5 22.48 53.56 5.28
C SER A 5 22.62 52.86 3.93
N ILE A 6 23.16 51.65 3.93
CA ILE A 6 23.12 50.73 2.78
C ILE A 6 21.85 49.89 2.92
N ILE A 7 20.89 50.10 2.01
CA ILE A 7 19.74 49.23 1.83
C ILE A 7 20.20 48.10 0.90
N ASN A 8 20.35 46.89 1.45
CA ASN A 8 20.46 45.67 0.65
C ASN A 8 19.05 45.21 0.28
N VAL A 9 18.62 45.47 -0.96
CA VAL A 9 17.44 44.82 -1.54
C VAL A 9 17.88 43.46 -2.05
N ALA A 10 17.56 42.41 -1.29
CA ALA A 10 17.67 41.04 -1.78
C ALA A 10 16.56 40.80 -2.80
N VAL A 11 16.93 40.69 -4.08
CA VAL A 11 16.03 40.23 -5.13
C VAL A 11 15.91 38.72 -4.98
N GLN A 12 14.82 38.25 -4.39
CA GLN A 12 14.44 36.85 -4.48
C GLN A 12 13.90 36.60 -5.90
N ILE A 13 14.72 35.95 -6.74
CA ILE A 13 14.26 35.41 -8.01
C ILE A 13 13.45 34.16 -7.65
N SER A 14 12.12 34.29 -7.64
CA SER A 14 11.22 33.14 -7.57
C SER A 14 11.39 32.37 -8.88
N VAL A 15 12.20 31.31 -8.86
CA VAL A 15 12.18 30.32 -9.93
C VAL A 15 10.81 29.65 -9.83
N ALA A 16 9.89 30.00 -10.72
CA ALA A 16 8.63 29.27 -10.83
C ALA A 16 8.98 27.80 -11.07
N ALA A 17 8.57 26.91 -10.17
CA ALA A 17 8.73 25.48 -10.38
C ALA A 17 8.03 25.13 -11.70
N ALA A 18 8.79 24.56 -12.65
CA ALA A 18 8.25 24.18 -13.93
C ALA A 18 7.18 23.10 -13.71
N GLN A 19 5.94 23.39 -14.06
CA GLN A 19 4.84 22.43 -14.04
C GLN A 19 5.17 21.25 -14.96
N ILE A 20 4.81 20.04 -14.53
CA ILE A 20 4.86 18.83 -15.35
C ILE A 20 3.98 19.01 -16.61
N THR A 21 4.54 18.69 -17.77
CA THR A 21 3.83 18.72 -19.07
C THR A 21 3.90 17.37 -19.76
N GLU A 22 3.06 17.15 -20.77
CA GLU A 22 3.04 15.90 -21.56
C GLU A 22 4.42 15.54 -22.13
N SER A 23 5.19 16.54 -22.57
CA SER A 23 6.54 16.34 -23.10
C SER A 23 7.56 15.75 -22.09
N MET A 24 7.23 15.79 -20.81
CA MET A 24 8.05 15.26 -19.72
C MET A 24 7.72 13.79 -19.41
N LEU A 25 6.59 13.25 -19.88
CA LEU A 25 6.21 11.85 -19.72
C LEU A 25 6.77 11.02 -20.89
N ALA A 26 7.91 10.38 -20.66
CA ALA A 26 8.54 9.46 -21.61
C ALA A 26 7.98 8.05 -21.42
N LYS A 27 7.70 7.34 -22.52
CA LYS A 27 7.20 5.96 -22.52
C LYS A 27 8.10 5.07 -23.37
N SER A 28 8.55 3.98 -22.77
CA SER A 28 9.25 2.86 -23.43
C SER A 28 8.29 1.68 -23.49
N VAL A 29 7.42 1.68 -24.50
CA VAL A 29 6.38 0.67 -24.65
C VAL A 29 6.99 -0.66 -25.08
N ASP A 30 6.60 -1.74 -24.42
CA ASP A 30 6.97 -3.13 -24.74
C ASP A 30 8.49 -3.34 -24.87
N SER A 31 9.27 -2.59 -24.09
CA SER A 31 10.73 -2.53 -24.21
C SER A 31 11.43 -3.76 -23.65
N MET A 32 10.83 -4.39 -22.63
CA MET A 32 11.39 -5.55 -21.93
C MET A 32 10.62 -6.82 -22.28
N THR A 33 11.33 -7.89 -22.62
CA THR A 33 10.73 -9.22 -22.77
C THR A 33 10.76 -9.98 -21.44
N LEU A 34 9.60 -10.45 -20.99
CA LEU A 34 9.47 -11.27 -19.79
C LEU A 34 9.84 -12.73 -20.12
N LYS A 35 10.60 -13.38 -19.23
CA LYS A 35 10.98 -14.80 -19.38
C LYS A 35 9.84 -15.75 -19.06
N SER A 36 8.90 -15.31 -18.23
CA SER A 36 7.66 -16.00 -17.90
C SER A 36 6.50 -15.06 -18.19
N SER A 37 5.36 -15.60 -18.63
CA SER A 37 4.16 -14.77 -18.81
C SER A 37 3.69 -14.22 -17.48
N PHE A 38 3.20 -12.98 -17.47
CA PHE A 38 2.70 -12.27 -16.30
C PHE A 38 1.19 -12.01 -16.44
N ASN A 39 0.42 -12.11 -15.36
CA ASN A 39 -0.96 -11.61 -15.33
C ASN A 39 -0.97 -10.26 -14.60
N PRO A 40 -1.17 -9.12 -15.30
CA PRO A 40 -1.15 -7.80 -14.68
C PRO A 40 -2.37 -7.48 -13.83
N ILE A 41 -3.36 -8.38 -13.76
CA ILE A 41 -4.61 -8.15 -13.05
C ILE A 41 -4.73 -9.11 -11.88
N LYS A 42 -5.19 -8.58 -10.75
CA LYS A 42 -5.69 -9.36 -9.62
C LYS A 42 -7.09 -8.87 -9.27
N GLU A 43 -7.91 -9.78 -8.79
CA GLU A 43 -9.24 -9.49 -8.30
C GLU A 43 -9.16 -8.89 -6.89
N ALA A 44 -9.82 -7.75 -6.68
CA ALA A 44 -10.03 -7.19 -5.34
C ALA A 44 -10.92 -8.14 -4.53
N TYR A 45 -10.39 -8.62 -3.41
CA TYR A 45 -11.00 -9.69 -2.60
C TYR A 45 -12.48 -9.44 -2.26
N TRP A 46 -12.84 -8.20 -1.92
CA TRP A 46 -14.19 -7.85 -1.45
C TRP A 46 -15.19 -7.58 -2.56
N THR A 47 -14.74 -7.02 -3.68
CA THR A 47 -15.61 -6.44 -4.71
C THR A 47 -15.61 -7.22 -6.01
N GLY A 48 -14.57 -8.02 -6.24
CA GLY A 48 -14.33 -8.68 -7.53
C GLY A 48 -13.80 -7.76 -8.62
N LEU A 49 -13.49 -6.50 -8.29
CA LEU A 49 -13.07 -5.49 -9.26
C LEU A 49 -11.58 -5.64 -9.64
N PRO A 50 -11.19 -5.21 -10.85
CA PRO A 50 -9.82 -5.31 -11.34
C PRO A 50 -8.88 -4.36 -10.59
N HIS A 51 -7.83 -4.91 -9.97
CA HIS A 51 -6.67 -4.19 -9.46
C HIS A 51 -5.43 -4.57 -10.26
N HIS A 52 -4.46 -3.65 -10.32
CA HIS A 52 -3.14 -3.99 -10.85
C HIS A 52 -2.47 -5.02 -9.93
N ARG A 53 -1.91 -6.07 -10.53
CA ARG A 53 -0.99 -6.96 -9.82
C ARG A 53 0.36 -6.26 -9.72
N ARG A 54 0.87 -6.14 -8.49
CA ARG A 54 2.11 -5.44 -8.22
C ARG A 54 3.29 -5.98 -9.04
N THR A 55 4.11 -5.05 -9.51
CA THR A 55 5.41 -5.31 -10.14
C THR A 55 6.50 -4.50 -9.45
N PRO A 56 7.12 -5.00 -8.35
CA PRO A 56 8.19 -4.30 -7.68
C PRO A 56 9.32 -3.95 -8.65
N PHE A 57 9.79 -2.71 -8.60
CA PHE A 57 10.87 -2.20 -9.45
C PHE A 57 11.88 -1.47 -8.56
N ALA A 58 13.16 -1.71 -8.81
CA ALA A 58 14.24 -1.07 -8.07
C ALA A 58 15.45 -0.85 -8.96
N VAL A 59 16.24 0.18 -8.68
CA VAL A 59 17.47 0.52 -9.42
C VAL A 59 18.66 0.54 -8.44
N SER A 60 19.78 -0.03 -8.87
CA SER A 60 21.00 -0.10 -8.06
C SER A 60 21.49 1.31 -7.67
N PRO A 61 22.15 1.48 -6.51
CA PRO A 61 22.66 2.78 -6.07
C PRO A 61 23.60 3.48 -7.08
N ASP A 62 24.34 2.71 -7.88
CA ASP A 62 25.20 3.22 -8.95
C ASP A 62 24.46 3.55 -10.26
N GLY A 63 23.17 3.24 -10.34
CA GLY A 63 22.30 3.55 -11.47
C GLY A 63 22.44 2.65 -12.68
N LYS A 64 23.24 1.57 -12.61
CA LYS A 64 23.59 0.78 -13.79
C LYS A 64 22.65 -0.39 -14.05
N THR A 65 21.98 -0.90 -13.02
CA THR A 65 21.12 -2.08 -13.15
C THR A 65 19.78 -1.82 -12.50
N GLY A 66 18.71 -2.07 -13.24
CA GLY A 66 17.35 -2.12 -12.72
C GLY A 66 16.95 -3.58 -12.53
N TYR A 67 16.03 -3.84 -11.60
CA TYR A 67 15.42 -5.15 -11.42
C TYR A 67 13.91 -4.98 -11.35
N ILE A 68 13.18 -5.89 -11.98
CA ILE A 68 11.73 -6.03 -11.83
C ILE A 68 11.40 -7.41 -11.26
N ALA A 69 10.46 -7.47 -10.33
CA ALA A 69 9.91 -8.71 -9.81
C ALA A 69 8.44 -8.86 -10.24
N TYR A 70 8.00 -10.09 -10.51
CA TYR A 70 6.61 -10.39 -10.83
C TYR A 70 6.27 -11.86 -10.55
N LEU A 71 5.02 -12.11 -10.13
CA LEU A 71 4.46 -13.47 -10.05
C LEU A 71 4.05 -13.91 -11.46
N ASP A 72 4.44 -15.11 -11.90
CA ASP A 72 3.99 -15.59 -13.21
C ASP A 72 2.47 -15.76 -13.30
N ALA A 73 1.96 -15.82 -14.54
CA ALA A 73 0.55 -15.96 -14.84
C ALA A 73 -0.05 -17.30 -14.35
N SER A 74 0.78 -18.28 -14.00
CA SER A 74 0.35 -19.53 -13.34
C SER A 74 0.20 -19.40 -11.82
N GLU A 75 0.62 -18.28 -11.23
CA GLU A 75 0.62 -18.01 -9.79
C GLU A 75 1.41 -19.06 -8.98
N THR A 76 2.46 -19.58 -9.59
CA THR A 76 3.29 -20.64 -9.02
C THR A 76 4.63 -20.12 -8.52
N ASP A 77 5.26 -19.24 -9.30
CA ASP A 77 6.62 -18.79 -9.04
C ASP A 77 6.77 -17.28 -9.24
N VAL A 78 7.66 -16.67 -8.45
CA VAL A 78 8.07 -15.28 -8.62
C VAL A 78 9.37 -15.23 -9.41
N HIS A 79 9.43 -14.32 -10.38
CA HIS A 79 10.60 -14.11 -11.25
C HIS A 79 11.18 -12.72 -10.99
N VAL A 80 12.50 -12.62 -10.92
CA VAL A 80 13.22 -11.34 -10.91
C VAL A 80 14.11 -11.25 -12.14
N GLN A 81 13.98 -10.17 -12.90
CA GLN A 81 14.75 -9.93 -14.10
C GLN A 81 15.49 -8.61 -14.01
N ALA A 82 16.79 -8.65 -14.33
CA ALA A 82 17.57 -7.42 -14.48
C ALA A 82 17.25 -6.73 -15.81
N LEU A 83 17.44 -5.42 -15.84
CA LEU A 83 17.29 -4.57 -17.01
C LEU A 83 18.29 -3.41 -16.98
N ASP A 84 18.52 -2.80 -18.15
CA ASP A 84 19.25 -1.54 -18.28
C ASP A 84 18.29 -0.36 -17.96
N PRO A 85 18.54 0.45 -16.91
CA PRO A 85 17.65 1.55 -16.50
C PRO A 85 17.48 2.68 -17.54
N THR A 86 18.32 2.72 -18.58
CA THR A 86 18.28 3.74 -19.63
C THR A 86 17.45 3.28 -20.84
N THR A 87 17.51 1.99 -21.17
CA THR A 87 16.81 1.43 -22.35
C THR A 87 15.60 0.58 -21.99
N PHE A 88 15.48 0.19 -20.72
CA PHE A 88 14.47 -0.74 -20.20
C PHE A 88 14.41 -2.07 -20.96
N LYS A 89 15.57 -2.53 -21.43
CA LYS A 89 15.73 -3.87 -22.02
C LYS A 89 16.28 -4.81 -20.97
N GLU A 90 15.83 -6.06 -20.99
CA GLU A 90 16.32 -7.08 -20.08
C GLU A 90 17.84 -7.28 -20.22
N THR A 91 18.50 -7.45 -19.09
CA THR A 91 19.92 -7.77 -18.97
C THR A 91 20.07 -9.05 -18.16
N GLY A 92 21.04 -9.90 -18.51
CA GLY A 92 21.30 -11.12 -17.74
C GLY A 92 20.18 -12.17 -17.77
N THR A 93 20.21 -13.04 -16.76
CA THR A 93 19.31 -14.20 -16.61
C THR A 93 18.27 -13.89 -15.53
N ALA A 94 17.03 -14.36 -15.73
CA ALA A 94 16.00 -14.28 -14.70
C ALA A 94 16.32 -15.22 -13.54
N VAL A 95 16.07 -14.76 -12.31
CA VAL A 95 16.02 -15.61 -11.12
C VAL A 95 14.58 -16.03 -10.91
N THR A 96 14.35 -17.32 -10.68
CA THR A 96 13.03 -17.87 -10.32
C THR A 96 13.06 -18.35 -8.88
N VAL A 97 12.12 -17.85 -8.07
CA VAL A 97 11.86 -18.32 -6.72
C VAL A 97 10.64 -19.24 -6.78
N THR A 98 10.91 -20.55 -6.75
CA THR A 98 9.87 -21.56 -6.93
C THR A 98 8.92 -21.65 -5.73
N GLY A 99 7.62 -21.70 -5.99
CA GLY A 99 6.58 -21.81 -4.97
C GLY A 99 6.21 -20.51 -4.28
N ALA A 100 6.87 -19.40 -4.63
CA ALA A 100 6.56 -18.07 -4.16
C ALA A 100 5.17 -17.61 -4.66
N LYS A 101 4.39 -16.93 -3.80
CA LYS A 101 2.99 -16.57 -4.11
C LYS A 101 2.76 -15.10 -4.43
N GLU A 102 3.70 -14.22 -4.13
CA GLU A 102 3.55 -12.79 -4.37
C GLU A 102 4.90 -12.08 -4.38
N ALA A 103 5.09 -11.13 -5.31
CA ALA A 103 6.25 -10.24 -5.31
C ALA A 103 5.96 -9.05 -4.37
N GLY A 104 6.37 -9.17 -3.11
CA GLY A 104 6.03 -8.24 -2.02
C GLY A 104 6.97 -7.07 -1.82
N GLY A 105 8.05 -6.95 -2.59
CA GLY A 105 8.96 -5.81 -2.52
C GLY A 105 10.35 -6.16 -3.05
N LEU A 106 11.09 -5.15 -3.51
CA LEU A 106 12.38 -5.34 -4.17
C LEU A 106 13.34 -4.21 -3.80
N VAL A 107 14.56 -4.58 -3.42
CA VAL A 107 15.66 -3.63 -3.21
C VAL A 107 16.81 -4.04 -4.12
N ALA A 108 17.31 -3.10 -4.93
CA ALA A 108 18.47 -3.31 -5.77
C ALA A 108 19.75 -2.88 -5.06
N HIS A 109 20.81 -3.66 -5.26
CA HIS A 109 22.18 -3.35 -4.84
C HIS A 109 23.10 -3.36 -6.06
N ASN A 110 24.29 -2.80 -5.91
CA ASN A 110 25.29 -2.82 -7.00
C ASN A 110 25.76 -4.25 -7.34
N ASP A 111 25.59 -5.18 -6.41
CA ASP A 111 26.02 -6.57 -6.49
C ASP A 111 24.84 -7.57 -6.54
N GLY A 112 23.59 -7.11 -6.73
CA GLY A 112 22.43 -8.00 -6.80
C GLY A 112 21.14 -7.34 -6.33
N PHE A 113 20.25 -8.11 -5.71
CA PHE A 113 18.96 -7.62 -5.22
C PHE A 113 18.45 -8.43 -4.02
N ALA A 114 17.63 -7.79 -3.19
CA ALA A 114 16.82 -8.45 -2.17
C ALA A 114 15.34 -8.48 -2.58
N LEU A 115 14.66 -9.61 -2.39
CA LEU A 115 13.27 -9.82 -2.75
C LEU A 115 12.46 -10.22 -1.51
N LEU A 116 11.43 -9.43 -1.20
CA LEU A 116 10.39 -9.81 -0.24
C LEU A 116 9.31 -10.59 -1.00
N THR A 117 9.02 -11.80 -0.54
CA THR A 117 7.99 -12.70 -1.10
C THR A 117 7.41 -13.55 0.02
N ASN A 118 6.42 -14.38 -0.28
CA ASN A 118 5.90 -15.39 0.63
C ASN A 118 5.98 -16.79 0.02
N GLU A 119 6.20 -17.79 0.86
CA GLU A 119 6.21 -19.20 0.46
C GLU A 119 5.87 -20.14 1.63
N ALA A 120 5.53 -21.38 1.32
CA ALA A 120 5.35 -22.41 2.33
C ALA A 120 6.69 -22.75 3.02
N LEU A 121 6.64 -22.95 4.34
CA LEU A 121 7.79 -23.48 5.08
C LEU A 121 8.18 -24.88 4.55
N PRO A 122 9.46 -25.28 4.68
CA PRO A 122 9.91 -26.60 4.25
C PRO A 122 9.07 -27.73 4.84
N SER A 123 8.80 -28.76 4.04
CA SER A 123 8.04 -29.93 4.50
C SER A 123 8.69 -30.56 5.73
N GLY A 124 7.88 -30.90 6.73
CA GLY A 124 8.35 -31.46 8.01
C GLY A 124 8.74 -30.41 9.06
N THR A 125 8.63 -29.11 8.76
CA THR A 125 8.80 -28.05 9.77
C THR A 125 7.75 -28.21 10.88
N SER A 126 8.21 -28.42 12.12
CA SER A 126 7.32 -28.52 13.28
C SER A 126 6.65 -27.18 13.57
N GLY A 127 5.33 -27.18 13.73
CA GLY A 127 4.57 -25.94 13.98
C GLY A 127 4.44 -25.03 12.75
N ALA A 128 4.63 -25.58 11.54
CA ALA A 128 4.33 -24.85 10.31
C ALA A 128 2.83 -24.49 10.23
N PRO A 129 2.48 -23.41 9.50
CA PRO A 129 1.09 -23.10 9.21
C PRO A 129 0.35 -24.30 8.56
N PRO A 130 -0.96 -24.46 8.85
CA PRO A 130 -1.76 -25.51 8.22
C PRO A 130 -1.84 -25.32 6.70
N ASP A 131 -2.09 -26.42 5.98
CA ASP A 131 -2.32 -26.44 4.52
C ASP A 131 -1.21 -25.80 3.67
N ASN A 132 0.02 -25.76 4.19
CA ASN A 132 1.16 -25.07 3.57
C ASN A 132 0.89 -23.57 3.36
N THR A 133 0.10 -22.93 4.23
CA THR A 133 -0.15 -21.49 4.18
C THR A 133 1.21 -20.75 4.18
N PRO A 134 1.47 -19.86 3.21
CA PRO A 134 2.75 -19.17 3.10
C PRO A 134 3.10 -18.31 4.31
N VAL A 135 4.39 -18.13 4.55
CA VAL A 135 4.96 -17.13 5.45
C VAL A 135 5.80 -16.15 4.64
N ALA A 136 5.89 -14.90 5.09
CA ALA A 136 6.79 -13.92 4.47
C ALA A 136 8.26 -14.35 4.62
N VAL A 137 9.06 -14.04 3.61
CA VAL A 137 10.48 -14.39 3.51
C VAL A 137 11.22 -13.31 2.72
N LEU A 138 12.41 -12.96 3.20
CA LEU A 138 13.34 -12.09 2.49
C LEU A 138 14.46 -12.93 1.89
N TYR A 139 14.66 -12.81 0.59
CA TYR A 139 15.76 -13.40 -0.14
C TYR A 139 16.81 -12.35 -0.49
N ARG A 140 18.07 -12.76 -0.56
CA ARG A 140 19.14 -11.98 -1.20
C ARG A 140 19.83 -12.83 -2.26
N TYR A 141 19.95 -12.23 -3.45
CA TYR A 141 20.65 -12.81 -4.59
C TYR A 141 21.77 -11.88 -5.01
N ASP A 142 22.89 -12.45 -5.44
CA ASP A 142 23.93 -11.67 -6.13
C ASP A 142 23.58 -11.43 -7.61
N ALA A 143 24.39 -10.62 -8.29
CA ALA A 143 24.20 -10.27 -9.70
C ALA A 143 24.31 -11.48 -10.66
N SER A 144 24.86 -12.61 -10.21
CA SER A 144 24.87 -13.86 -10.99
C SER A 144 23.58 -14.66 -10.88
N GLY A 145 22.69 -14.26 -9.96
CA GLY A 145 21.47 -14.99 -9.61
C GLY A 145 21.69 -16.08 -8.55
N THR A 146 22.83 -16.05 -7.84
CA THR A 146 23.09 -16.99 -6.74
C THR A 146 22.50 -16.46 -5.44
N GLN A 147 21.70 -17.27 -4.76
CA GLN A 147 21.17 -16.91 -3.44
C GLN A 147 22.31 -16.82 -2.42
N THR A 148 22.48 -15.66 -1.79
CA THR A 148 23.50 -15.45 -0.76
C THR A 148 22.94 -15.78 0.64
N TRP A 149 21.68 -15.40 0.90
CA TRP A 149 20.98 -15.75 2.14
C TRP A 149 19.46 -15.70 1.94
N LYS A 150 18.73 -16.25 2.92
CA LYS A 150 17.27 -16.31 2.98
C LYS A 150 16.83 -16.29 4.43
N THR A 151 15.79 -15.51 4.73
CA THR A 151 15.33 -15.26 6.10
C THR A 151 13.82 -15.29 6.16
N PHE A 152 13.25 -16.27 6.86
CA PHE A 152 11.80 -16.30 7.14
C PHE A 152 11.44 -15.19 8.14
N LEU A 153 10.31 -14.53 7.88
CA LEU A 153 9.79 -13.39 8.64
C LEU A 153 8.52 -13.71 9.43
N GLY A 154 7.95 -14.90 9.18
CA GLY A 154 6.89 -15.54 9.96
C GLY A 154 7.17 -17.04 10.15
N GLY A 155 6.26 -17.72 10.83
CA GLY A 155 6.37 -19.13 11.17
C GLY A 155 6.74 -19.38 12.64
N PRO A 156 7.08 -20.63 12.99
CA PRO A 156 7.32 -21.02 14.37
C PRO A 156 8.62 -20.43 14.92
N ASN A 157 8.59 -20.01 16.18
CA ASN A 157 9.73 -19.49 16.95
C ASN A 157 10.29 -18.13 16.48
N ILE A 158 9.54 -17.39 15.67
CA ILE A 158 9.91 -16.01 15.33
C ILE A 158 9.40 -15.04 16.41
N ASP A 159 8.13 -15.18 16.81
CA ASP A 159 7.54 -14.38 17.87
C ASP A 159 7.17 -15.26 19.07
N SER A 160 7.23 -14.68 20.27
CA SER A 160 6.93 -15.40 21.51
C SER A 160 5.43 -15.66 21.71
N ASP A 161 4.58 -14.78 21.18
CA ASP A 161 3.18 -14.69 21.58
C ASP A 161 2.23 -15.30 20.55
N ASN A 162 2.59 -15.24 19.27
CA ASN A 162 1.82 -15.75 18.15
C ASN A 162 2.76 -16.35 17.10
N ASN A 163 2.31 -17.37 16.36
CA ASN A 163 3.00 -17.73 15.13
C ASN A 163 2.21 -17.17 13.94
N LEU A 164 2.95 -16.52 13.04
CA LEU A 164 2.40 -15.67 11.99
C LEU A 164 2.59 -16.29 10.61
N ALA A 165 1.56 -16.25 9.78
CA ALA A 165 1.60 -16.56 8.36
C ALA A 165 1.28 -15.32 7.54
N SER A 166 1.64 -15.31 6.26
CA SER A 166 1.38 -14.22 5.31
C SER A 166 0.85 -14.82 4.01
N PRO A 167 -0.42 -15.27 3.98
CA PRO A 167 -1.04 -15.82 2.78
C PRO A 167 -1.10 -14.79 1.64
N ASP A 168 -1.40 -13.53 1.99
CA ASP A 168 -1.19 -12.34 1.17
C ASP A 168 -0.06 -11.55 1.83
N ILE A 169 0.96 -11.15 1.07
CA ILE A 169 2.07 -10.43 1.68
C ILE A 169 1.69 -8.98 1.93
N ASN A 170 1.00 -8.36 0.96
CA ASN A 170 0.59 -6.96 0.97
C ASN A 170 1.64 -6.11 1.72
N GLY A 171 2.89 -6.27 1.27
CA GLY A 171 4.07 -5.90 2.03
C GLY A 171 4.82 -4.73 1.41
N ASP A 172 5.68 -4.09 2.18
CA ASP A 172 6.63 -3.11 1.67
C ASP A 172 8.04 -3.45 2.15
N LEU A 173 9.04 -3.20 1.29
CA LEU A 173 10.44 -3.51 1.56
C LEU A 173 11.30 -2.31 1.22
N VAL A 174 12.02 -1.82 2.22
CA VAL A 174 12.99 -0.74 2.04
C VAL A 174 14.33 -1.12 2.64
N PHE A 175 15.38 -0.47 2.18
CA PHE A 175 16.74 -0.62 2.71
C PHE A 175 17.35 0.75 2.98
N SER A 176 18.01 0.88 4.13
CA SER A 176 18.80 2.05 4.47
C SER A 176 20.25 1.63 4.70
N GLU A 177 21.14 2.11 3.84
CA GLU A 177 22.58 1.92 4.00
C GLU A 177 23.08 2.59 5.28
N ALA A 178 22.54 3.76 5.62
CA ALA A 178 22.88 4.49 6.84
C ALA A 178 22.48 3.73 8.10
N ALA A 179 21.30 3.10 8.11
CA ALA A 179 20.86 2.28 9.24
C ALA A 179 21.52 0.90 9.28
N GLY A 180 21.92 0.36 8.12
CA GLY A 180 22.43 -1.00 7.98
C GLY A 180 21.35 -2.09 8.01
N TYR A 181 20.11 -1.73 7.67
CA TYR A 181 18.95 -2.64 7.77
C TYR A 181 18.07 -2.60 6.52
N TYR A 182 17.56 -3.77 6.16
CA TYR A 182 16.28 -3.88 5.48
C TYR A 182 15.17 -3.77 6.52
N ALA A 183 14.07 -3.11 6.16
CA ALA A 183 12.83 -3.18 6.90
C ALA A 183 11.75 -3.73 5.98
N ALA A 184 11.03 -4.75 6.47
CA ALA A 184 9.87 -5.31 5.80
C ALA A 184 8.63 -5.03 6.67
N TYR A 185 7.63 -4.37 6.10
CA TYR A 185 6.33 -4.22 6.74
C TYR A 185 5.37 -5.15 6.00
N ILE A 186 4.75 -6.10 6.69
CA ILE A 186 3.99 -7.20 6.08
C ILE A 186 2.64 -7.39 6.75
N VAL A 187 1.65 -7.79 5.96
CA VAL A 187 0.38 -8.29 6.49
C VAL A 187 0.59 -9.70 7.02
N VAL A 188 -0.04 -10.00 8.16
CA VAL A 188 0.07 -11.29 8.84
C VAL A 188 -1.30 -11.80 9.29
N THR A 189 -1.39 -13.11 9.42
CA THR A 189 -2.46 -13.80 10.14
C THR A 189 -1.86 -14.73 11.18
N ALA A 190 -2.39 -14.70 12.40
CA ALA A 190 -1.94 -15.61 13.44
C ALA A 190 -2.62 -16.97 13.27
N TYR A 191 -1.82 -18.01 13.11
CA TYR A 191 -2.30 -19.39 13.01
C TYR A 191 -2.12 -20.18 14.33
N SER A 192 -1.49 -19.55 15.33
CA SER A 192 -1.44 -20.03 16.71
C SER A 192 -1.15 -18.86 17.66
N GLY A 193 -1.43 -19.03 18.95
CA GLY A 193 -1.30 -17.97 19.97
C GLY A 193 -2.65 -17.34 20.34
N SER A 194 -2.63 -16.25 21.09
CA SER A 194 -3.85 -15.57 21.54
C SER A 194 -4.60 -14.88 20.40
N ALA A 195 -3.91 -14.50 19.33
CA ALA A 195 -4.49 -13.87 18.15
C ALA A 195 -4.92 -14.88 17.07
N THR A 196 -4.96 -16.18 17.37
CA THR A 196 -5.30 -17.22 16.37
C THR A 196 -6.59 -16.91 15.62
N GLY A 197 -6.53 -16.89 14.29
CA GLY A 197 -7.65 -16.60 13.40
C GLY A 197 -7.87 -15.12 13.11
N HIS A 198 -7.03 -14.23 13.65
CA HIS A 198 -7.08 -12.80 13.38
C HIS A 198 -6.03 -12.38 12.35
N PHE A 199 -6.20 -11.17 11.82
CA PHE A 199 -5.29 -10.50 10.90
C PHE A 199 -4.66 -9.29 11.58
N GLY A 200 -3.43 -8.98 11.20
CA GLY A 200 -2.72 -7.81 11.64
C GLY A 200 -1.56 -7.52 10.69
N ASP A 201 -0.55 -6.84 11.20
CA ASP A 201 0.67 -6.57 10.47
C ASP A 201 1.92 -6.68 11.37
N ALA A 202 3.08 -6.75 10.75
CA ALA A 202 4.35 -6.88 11.45
C ALA A 202 5.47 -6.10 10.74
N ILE A 203 6.29 -5.39 11.51
CA ILE A 203 7.49 -4.70 11.02
C ILE A 203 8.73 -5.51 11.43
N ARG A 204 9.53 -5.92 10.46
CA ARG A 204 10.73 -6.75 10.64
C ARG A 204 11.97 -6.01 10.18
N TYR A 205 13.05 -6.10 10.96
CA TYR A 205 14.36 -5.57 10.59
C TYR A 205 15.33 -6.72 10.33
N ILE A 206 16.00 -6.66 9.18
CA ILE A 206 16.95 -7.67 8.73
C ILE A 206 18.28 -6.99 8.45
N THR A 207 19.36 -7.49 9.02
CA THR A 207 20.71 -6.97 8.78
C THR A 207 21.19 -7.30 7.36
N THR A 208 22.29 -6.70 6.92
CA THR A 208 22.88 -6.95 5.60
C THR A 208 23.34 -8.40 5.38
N ASP A 209 23.65 -9.14 6.45
CA ASP A 209 24.00 -10.57 6.42
C ASP A 209 22.78 -11.51 6.56
N GLY A 210 21.56 -10.97 6.57
CA GLY A 210 20.33 -11.76 6.55
C GLY A 210 19.83 -12.17 7.94
N LYS A 211 20.31 -11.58 9.02
CA LYS A 211 19.84 -11.90 10.38
C LYS A 211 18.61 -11.06 10.72
N LEU A 212 17.53 -11.73 11.14
CA LEU A 212 16.36 -11.06 11.72
C LEU A 212 16.70 -10.52 13.10
N GLU A 213 16.45 -9.22 13.32
CA GLU A 213 16.69 -8.57 14.60
C GLU A 213 15.39 -7.95 15.17
N ASN A 214 15.18 -8.20 16.46
CA ASN A 214 14.14 -7.53 17.22
C ASN A 214 14.72 -6.24 17.81
N ILE A 215 14.27 -5.09 17.30
CA ILE A 215 14.68 -3.77 17.75
C ILE A 215 13.56 -3.21 18.62
N PRO A 216 13.74 -3.08 19.95
CA PRO A 216 12.70 -2.55 20.83
C PRO A 216 12.23 -1.17 20.38
N GLY A 217 10.91 -0.99 20.26
CA GLY A 217 10.29 0.25 19.78
C GLY A 217 10.44 0.48 18.28
N ALA A 218 10.75 -0.56 17.50
CA ALA A 218 10.78 -0.49 16.04
C ALA A 218 10.26 -1.77 15.38
N SER A 219 10.66 -2.94 15.87
CA SER A 219 10.11 -4.22 15.41
C SER A 219 8.74 -4.47 16.05
N SER A 220 7.83 -5.07 15.29
CA SER A 220 6.52 -5.52 15.78
C SER A 220 6.16 -6.89 15.24
N SER A 221 5.37 -7.62 16.02
CA SER A 221 4.78 -8.92 15.66
C SER A 221 3.26 -8.82 15.45
N TRP A 222 2.67 -7.71 15.89
CA TRP A 222 1.25 -7.44 15.78
C TRP A 222 1.02 -5.93 15.95
N GLY A 223 0.96 -5.19 14.85
CA GLY A 223 0.76 -3.75 14.89
C GLY A 223 -0.71 -3.36 14.76
N CYS A 224 -1.12 -2.95 13.58
CA CYS A 224 -2.49 -2.53 13.31
C CYS A 224 -3.38 -3.75 13.06
N SER A 225 -4.48 -3.85 13.81
CA SER A 225 -5.53 -4.86 13.65
C SER A 225 -6.12 -4.76 12.24
N HIS A 226 -6.17 -5.91 11.56
CA HIS A 226 -6.78 -6.09 10.25
C HIS A 226 -6.32 -5.01 9.26
N ASN A 227 -5.11 -5.20 8.76
CA ASN A 227 -4.48 -4.22 7.91
C ASN A 227 -5.24 -4.05 6.59
N THR A 228 -5.60 -2.80 6.30
CA THR A 228 -6.31 -2.40 5.08
C THR A 228 -5.42 -1.58 4.12
N GLY A 229 -4.18 -1.35 4.53
CA GLY A 229 -3.13 -0.66 3.80
C GLY A 229 -1.94 -0.38 4.73
N ILE A 230 -0.72 -0.51 4.20
CA ILE A 230 0.52 -0.09 4.85
C ILE A 230 1.35 0.78 3.91
N ALA A 231 2.19 1.63 4.50
CA ALA A 231 3.29 2.25 3.79
C ALA A 231 4.55 2.22 4.65
N LEU A 232 5.71 2.02 4.02
CA LEU A 232 7.00 2.02 4.69
C LEU A 232 8.00 2.84 3.87
N GLU A 233 8.80 3.66 4.54
CA GLU A 233 9.89 4.39 3.89
C GLU A 233 11.14 4.41 4.77
N ALA A 234 12.30 4.25 4.13
CA ALA A 234 13.59 4.18 4.80
C ALA A 234 13.92 5.45 5.58
N ALA A 235 14.57 5.25 6.73
CA ALA A 235 15.15 6.31 7.55
C ALA A 235 16.61 6.00 7.89
N ASP A 236 17.34 6.99 8.40
CA ASP A 236 18.78 6.81 8.72
C ASP A 236 19.03 5.97 9.98
N ALA A 237 17.96 5.64 10.72
CA ALA A 237 17.97 4.69 11.83
C ALA A 237 16.55 4.13 12.05
N PRO A 238 16.39 2.92 12.62
CA PRO A 238 15.10 2.43 13.11
C PRO A 238 14.51 3.35 14.22
N PRO A 239 13.18 3.33 14.44
CA PRO A 239 12.17 2.80 13.53
C PRO A 239 12.14 3.57 12.21
N PHE A 240 11.81 2.91 11.11
CA PHE A 240 11.58 3.54 9.81
C PHE A 240 10.19 4.18 9.74
N ALA A 241 10.00 5.09 8.80
CA ALA A 241 8.73 5.81 8.68
C ALA A 241 7.66 4.83 8.19
N SER A 242 6.53 4.78 8.88
CA SER A 242 5.55 3.72 8.66
C SER A 242 4.13 4.20 8.97
N LEU A 243 3.19 3.85 8.09
CA LEU A 243 1.78 4.12 8.26
C LEU A 243 0.97 2.84 8.12
N CYS A 244 -0.15 2.80 8.82
CA CYS A 244 -1.16 1.77 8.64
C CYS A 244 -2.56 2.39 8.54
N ALA A 245 -3.41 1.76 7.73
CA ALA A 245 -4.85 1.90 7.80
C ALA A 245 -5.42 0.70 8.55
N GLU A 246 -6.28 0.97 9.53
CA GLU A 246 -6.80 -0.05 10.43
C GLU A 246 -8.32 -0.19 10.33
N ASP A 247 -8.88 -1.26 10.90
CA ASP A 247 -10.28 -1.65 10.74
C ASP A 247 -11.29 -0.94 11.65
N GLN A 248 -10.86 0.06 12.41
CA GLN A 248 -11.65 0.80 13.39
C GLN A 248 -11.94 2.26 13.00
N GLY A 249 -11.38 2.74 11.89
CA GLY A 249 -11.75 4.01 11.27
C GLY A 249 -10.66 5.08 11.26
N ALA A 250 -9.38 4.71 11.24
CA ALA A 250 -8.29 5.68 11.19
C ALA A 250 -7.06 5.22 10.38
N LEU A 251 -6.29 6.21 9.94
CA LEU A 251 -4.93 6.06 9.43
C LEU A 251 -3.96 6.62 10.47
N TRP A 252 -2.94 5.85 10.81
CA TRP A 252 -1.97 6.20 11.84
C TRP A 252 -0.57 6.29 11.28
N LEU A 253 0.17 7.33 11.65
CA LEU A 253 1.62 7.31 11.57
C LEU A 253 2.13 6.46 12.74
N ASN A 254 2.39 5.19 12.46
CA ASN A 254 2.63 4.18 13.49
C ASN A 254 4.12 3.99 13.83
N THR A 255 5.00 4.86 13.34
CA THR A 255 6.45 4.73 13.51
C THR A 255 6.93 4.53 14.94
N LYS A 256 6.30 5.17 15.94
CA LYS A 256 6.77 5.12 17.34
C LYS A 256 6.23 3.95 18.16
N SER A 257 4.94 3.65 18.05
CA SER A 257 4.30 2.58 18.84
C SER A 257 4.07 1.29 18.05
N GLN A 258 4.32 1.32 16.73
CA GLN A 258 4.12 0.22 15.81
C GLN A 258 2.67 -0.32 15.82
N GLY A 259 1.67 0.50 16.16
CA GLY A 259 0.26 0.10 16.23
C GLY A 259 -0.73 1.25 16.04
N MET A 260 -1.94 1.11 16.56
CA MET A 260 -3.07 2.06 16.40
C MET A 260 -3.44 2.79 17.70
N MET A 261 -2.44 3.24 18.46
CA MET A 261 -2.65 3.76 19.82
C MET A 261 -3.00 5.25 19.81
N ASN A 262 -3.81 5.73 20.77
CA ASN A 262 -4.18 7.16 20.90
C ASN A 262 -3.00 8.11 21.21
N ASP A 263 -1.81 7.60 21.50
CA ASP A 263 -0.57 8.38 21.63
C ASP A 263 0.23 8.45 20.32
N ASN A 264 -0.27 7.83 19.24
CA ASN A 264 0.22 8.05 17.88
C ASN A 264 -0.41 9.27 17.24
N VAL A 265 0.22 9.67 16.14
CA VAL A 265 -0.27 10.70 15.24
C VAL A 265 -1.38 10.14 14.36
N LYS A 266 -2.61 10.62 14.55
CA LYS A 266 -3.76 10.26 13.69
C LYS A 266 -3.75 11.12 12.43
N VAL A 267 -3.55 10.50 11.27
CA VAL A 267 -3.43 11.18 9.96
C VAL A 267 -4.82 11.45 9.35
N SER A 268 -5.69 10.45 9.38
CA SER A 268 -7.05 10.54 8.82
C SER A 268 -8.04 9.78 9.70
N ASN A 269 -9.29 10.25 9.74
CA ASN A 269 -10.44 9.43 10.11
C ASN A 269 -10.99 8.82 8.82
N GLU A 270 -11.40 7.57 8.86
CA GLU A 270 -11.99 6.87 7.72
C GLU A 270 -13.26 6.13 8.15
N HIS A 271 -14.17 5.98 7.20
CA HIS A 271 -15.30 5.09 7.37
C HIS A 271 -14.86 3.65 7.12
N VAL A 272 -15.28 2.73 7.99
CA VAL A 272 -14.88 1.32 7.92
C VAL A 272 -16.06 0.37 8.02
N ILE A 273 -16.04 -0.67 7.19
CA ILE A 273 -17.00 -1.78 7.24
C ILE A 273 -16.25 -3.09 7.07
N ASN A 274 -16.50 -4.05 7.97
CA ASN A 274 -15.99 -5.43 7.87
C ASN A 274 -14.48 -5.54 7.63
N GLY A 275 -13.67 -4.63 8.20
CA GLY A 275 -12.23 -4.66 8.00
C GLY A 275 -11.77 -4.06 6.67
N ALA A 276 -12.50 -3.08 6.12
CA ALA A 276 -12.09 -2.30 4.96
C ALA A 276 -12.27 -0.80 5.17
N SER A 277 -11.35 -0.02 4.61
CA SER A 277 -11.18 1.43 4.82
C SER A 277 -10.94 2.16 3.49
N ASN A 278 -11.86 2.05 2.54
CA ASN A 278 -11.79 2.70 1.21
C ASN A 278 -10.60 2.26 0.33
N GLU A 279 -9.86 1.21 0.70
CA GLU A 279 -8.63 0.78 0.02
C GLU A 279 -7.59 1.91 -0.01
N ALA A 280 -7.42 2.60 1.12
CA ALA A 280 -6.65 3.83 1.22
C ALA A 280 -5.25 3.76 0.58
N MET A 281 -4.56 2.62 0.73
CA MET A 281 -3.27 2.35 0.09
C MET A 281 -3.36 1.18 -0.90
N GLY A 282 -4.39 1.16 -1.76
CA GLY A 282 -4.55 0.17 -2.83
C GLY A 282 -5.32 -1.11 -2.44
N GLY A 283 -5.64 -1.29 -1.15
CA GLY A 283 -6.43 -2.42 -0.67
C GLY A 283 -5.69 -3.76 -0.70
N MET A 284 -6.43 -4.88 -0.66
CA MET A 284 -5.82 -6.21 -0.74
C MET A 284 -5.17 -6.39 -2.13
N SER A 285 -3.83 -6.39 -2.13
CA SER A 285 -2.91 -6.47 -3.27
C SER A 285 -2.62 -5.18 -4.06
N GLY A 286 -3.04 -4.01 -3.58
CA GLY A 286 -2.69 -2.75 -4.22
C GLY A 286 -1.46 -2.07 -3.63
N SER A 287 -0.47 -1.88 -4.50
CA SER A 287 0.22 -0.60 -4.75
C SER A 287 0.86 0.17 -3.57
N TYR A 288 2.05 -0.30 -3.20
CA TYR A 288 3.03 0.37 -2.33
C TYR A 288 3.81 1.44 -3.12
N SER A 289 4.60 2.28 -2.44
CA SER A 289 4.92 3.69 -2.80
C SER A 289 3.81 4.67 -2.39
N GLY A 290 3.09 4.40 -1.31
CA GLY A 290 2.19 5.38 -0.69
C GLY A 290 2.93 6.47 0.07
N MET A 291 4.16 6.19 0.53
CA MET A 291 5.02 7.11 1.28
C MET A 291 6.37 7.26 0.58
N ALA A 292 6.92 8.48 0.56
CA ALA A 292 8.22 8.74 -0.03
C ALA A 292 9.01 9.79 0.78
N ARG A 293 10.32 9.57 0.96
CA ARG A 293 11.23 10.54 1.59
C ARG A 293 11.63 11.60 0.57
N PHE A 294 11.53 12.88 0.92
CA PHE A 294 12.02 13.97 0.06
C PHE A 294 13.54 13.87 -0.11
N GLY A 295 14.01 13.83 -1.36
CA GLY A 295 15.42 13.61 -1.69
C GLY A 295 15.83 12.12 -1.79
N GLY A 296 14.89 11.20 -1.57
CA GLY A 296 15.09 9.75 -1.70
C GLY A 296 16.17 9.18 -0.77
N ALA A 297 16.83 8.11 -1.21
CA ALA A 297 17.87 7.40 -0.43
C ALA A 297 19.14 8.24 -0.15
N LYS A 298 19.32 9.38 -0.82
CA LYS A 298 20.45 10.30 -0.63
C LYS A 298 20.02 11.59 0.07
N ALA A 299 18.86 11.60 0.71
CA ALA A 299 18.28 12.78 1.31
C ALA A 299 19.09 13.27 2.51
N ASP A 300 19.50 14.54 2.46
CA ASP A 300 19.79 15.33 3.67
C ASP A 300 18.49 15.75 4.38
N SER A 301 17.34 15.59 3.71
CA SER A 301 16.03 15.88 4.28
C SER A 301 15.54 14.73 5.15
N ASN A 302 14.86 15.08 6.24
CA ASN A 302 14.09 14.15 7.05
C ASN A 302 12.60 14.20 6.71
N SER A 303 12.17 14.99 5.74
CA SER A 303 10.75 15.13 5.44
C SER A 303 10.21 14.01 4.53
N TYR A 304 8.93 13.71 4.69
CA TYR A 304 8.23 12.67 3.92
C TYR A 304 6.92 13.23 3.34
N ILE A 305 6.46 12.62 2.26
CA ILE A 305 5.11 12.76 1.74
C ILE A 305 4.42 11.41 1.80
N PHE A 306 3.13 11.41 2.12
CA PHE A 306 2.26 10.23 2.07
C PHE A 306 1.01 10.57 1.25
N THR A 307 0.50 9.62 0.48
CA THR A 307 -0.77 9.76 -0.25
C THR A 307 -1.66 8.54 -0.06
N TRP A 308 -2.96 8.78 -0.11
CA TRP A 308 -3.99 7.75 -0.03
C TRP A 308 -5.25 8.20 -0.77
N VAL A 309 -6.16 7.26 -0.99
CA VAL A 309 -7.53 7.56 -1.46
C VAL A 309 -8.51 7.52 -0.29
N SER A 310 -9.44 8.46 -0.24
CA SER A 310 -10.41 8.58 0.87
C SER A 310 -11.72 9.18 0.41
N ARG A 311 -12.82 8.74 1.03
CA ARG A 311 -14.14 9.37 0.89
C ARG A 311 -14.32 10.57 1.80
N GLY A 312 -13.35 10.87 2.66
CA GLY A 312 -13.44 11.86 3.72
C GLY A 312 -14.33 11.40 4.86
N ALA A 313 -14.24 12.11 5.99
CA ALA A 313 -14.90 11.76 7.25
C ALA A 313 -15.76 12.92 7.77
N ILE A 314 -17.01 12.59 8.09
CA ILE A 314 -17.96 13.46 8.79
C ILE A 314 -18.58 12.71 9.96
N ASP A 315 -19.29 13.44 10.82
CA ASP A 315 -20.14 12.90 11.90
C ASP A 315 -19.42 11.90 12.80
N LEU A 316 -18.39 12.38 13.51
CA LEU A 316 -17.60 11.54 14.40
C LEU A 316 -18.42 11.04 15.59
N THR A 317 -18.53 9.72 15.71
CA THR A 317 -19.19 9.04 16.83
C THR A 317 -18.19 8.24 17.64
N ALA A 318 -18.54 7.87 18.88
CA ALA A 318 -17.65 7.09 19.72
C ALA A 318 -17.46 5.67 19.17
N ASN A 319 -16.21 5.21 19.07
CA ASN A 319 -15.94 3.79 18.89
C ASN A 319 -15.98 3.08 20.25
N THR A 320 -17.18 2.68 20.67
CA THR A 320 -17.39 2.05 21.99
C THR A 320 -16.69 0.69 22.16
N TRP A 321 -16.21 0.07 21.08
CA TRP A 321 -15.47 -1.18 21.15
C TRP A 321 -14.02 -0.94 21.58
N MET A 322 -13.36 0.05 20.98
CA MET A 322 -11.99 0.45 21.33
C MET A 322 -11.93 1.27 22.63
N GLY A 323 -13.02 1.97 22.96
CA GLY A 323 -13.13 2.80 24.16
C GLY A 323 -12.77 4.26 23.92
N ASP A 324 -12.47 4.97 25.01
CA ASP A 324 -12.27 6.42 24.99
C ASP A 324 -11.11 6.86 24.09
N GLY A 325 -11.33 7.93 23.32
CA GLY A 325 -10.36 8.50 22.38
C GLY A 325 -10.43 7.93 20.95
N TYR A 326 -11.17 6.84 20.75
CA TYR A 326 -11.40 6.28 19.42
C TYR A 326 -12.75 6.70 18.85
N THR A 327 -12.75 6.99 17.54
CA THR A 327 -13.91 7.52 16.82
C THR A 327 -14.25 6.64 15.62
N LYS A 328 -15.52 6.64 15.23
CA LYS A 328 -16.00 6.19 13.92
C LYS A 328 -16.47 7.41 13.14
N SER A 329 -16.46 7.31 11.82
CA SER A 329 -16.92 8.38 10.93
C SER A 329 -17.88 7.84 9.87
N GLU A 330 -18.68 8.73 9.32
CA GLU A 330 -19.45 8.52 8.09
C GLU A 330 -18.68 9.10 6.90
N ASN A 331 -18.94 8.56 5.72
CA ASN A 331 -18.33 9.04 4.48
C ASN A 331 -18.78 10.48 4.16
N ARG A 332 -17.83 11.38 3.90
CA ARG A 332 -18.14 12.74 3.41
C ARG A 332 -18.66 12.71 1.98
N THR A 333 -18.10 11.85 1.15
CA THR A 333 -18.36 11.76 -0.29
C THR A 333 -18.61 10.31 -0.70
N VAL A 334 -19.34 10.13 -1.81
CA VAL A 334 -19.60 8.78 -2.36
C VAL A 334 -18.38 8.24 -3.10
N ALA A 335 -17.65 9.10 -3.82
CA ALA A 335 -16.48 8.72 -4.59
C ALA A 335 -15.20 9.08 -3.83
N ARG A 336 -14.15 8.26 -3.95
CA ARG A 336 -12.87 8.54 -3.28
C ARG A 336 -12.12 9.66 -3.99
N ASN A 337 -11.40 10.44 -3.20
CA ASN A 337 -10.52 11.50 -3.63
C ASN A 337 -9.09 11.22 -3.16
N VAL A 338 -8.10 11.78 -3.85
CA VAL A 338 -6.70 11.67 -3.47
C VAL A 338 -6.38 12.70 -2.40
N ALA A 339 -5.83 12.23 -1.29
CA ALA A 339 -5.33 13.04 -0.19
C ALA A 339 -3.82 12.89 -0.05
N ILE A 340 -3.19 13.88 0.58
CA ILE A 340 -1.79 13.83 0.98
C ILE A 340 -1.59 14.30 2.42
N ALA A 341 -0.51 13.81 3.02
CA ALA A 341 0.05 14.31 4.26
C ALA A 341 1.55 14.53 4.06
N THR A 342 2.10 15.51 4.77
CA THR A 342 3.55 15.73 4.79
C THR A 342 4.06 15.62 6.21
N PHE A 343 5.29 15.15 6.38
CA PHE A 343 5.91 14.96 7.68
C PHE A 343 7.26 15.67 7.70
N SER A 344 7.60 16.32 8.81
CA SER A 344 8.90 17.01 8.95
C SER A 344 10.03 16.04 9.29
N ASP A 345 9.68 14.94 9.93
CA ASP A 345 10.50 13.79 10.23
C ASP A 345 9.63 12.53 10.24
N LYS A 346 10.23 11.35 10.42
CA LYS A 346 9.52 10.06 10.41
C LYS A 346 8.44 9.91 11.49
N ASN A 347 8.30 10.85 12.42
CA ASN A 347 7.35 10.80 13.54
C ASN A 347 6.40 12.00 13.65
N THR A 348 6.54 13.02 12.80
CA THR A 348 5.90 14.32 13.04
C THR A 348 5.12 14.76 11.81
N LEU A 349 3.79 14.78 11.91
CA LEU A 349 2.90 15.35 10.90
C LEU A 349 3.08 16.86 10.81
N VAL A 350 3.14 17.39 9.59
CA VAL A 350 3.09 18.82 9.33
C VAL A 350 1.62 19.24 9.27
N GLY A 351 1.15 19.90 10.32
CA GLY A 351 -0.24 20.30 10.46
C GLY A 351 -0.87 19.73 11.74
N GLU A 352 -2.19 19.78 11.80
CA GLU A 352 -2.97 19.19 12.89
C GLU A 352 -3.25 17.70 12.61
N GLU A 353 -3.38 16.91 13.66
CA GLU A 353 -3.88 15.54 13.58
C GLU A 353 -5.39 15.52 13.30
N ALA A 354 -5.88 14.39 12.80
CA ALA A 354 -7.31 14.17 12.69
C ALA A 354 -7.99 14.24 14.07
N THR A 355 -9.08 15.00 14.16
CA THR A 355 -9.81 15.15 15.42
C THR A 355 -10.33 13.80 15.92
N SER A 356 -10.27 13.62 17.24
CA SER A 356 -10.85 12.46 17.95
C SER A 356 -12.03 12.88 18.83
N VAL A 357 -12.55 14.09 18.62
CA VAL A 357 -13.63 14.66 19.43
C VAL A 357 -14.97 14.09 18.96
N VAL A 358 -15.56 13.22 19.77
CA VAL A 358 -16.92 12.69 19.56
C VAL A 358 -17.93 13.83 19.44
N GLY A 359 -18.79 13.76 18.43
CA GLY A 359 -19.78 14.78 18.10
C GLY A 359 -19.27 15.85 17.13
N SER A 360 -18.02 15.75 16.65
CA SER A 360 -17.53 16.64 15.58
C SER A 360 -18.26 16.32 14.27
N ALA A 361 -18.91 17.32 13.69
CA ALA A 361 -19.55 17.19 12.37
C ALA A 361 -18.50 17.05 11.25
N ASP A 362 -17.31 17.61 11.45
CA ASP A 362 -16.19 17.59 10.52
C ASP A 362 -15.05 16.74 11.10
N GLY A 363 -14.68 15.67 10.39
CA GLY A 363 -13.66 14.70 10.82
C GLY A 363 -12.34 14.76 10.04
N ASP A 364 -12.25 15.61 9.01
CA ASP A 364 -11.14 15.59 8.04
C ASP A 364 -10.68 16.99 7.60
N SER A 365 -11.02 18.04 8.34
CA SER A 365 -10.66 19.42 8.01
C SER A 365 -9.15 19.68 7.84
N GLN A 366 -8.30 18.85 8.46
CA GLN A 366 -6.84 18.89 8.35
C GLN A 366 -6.31 18.22 7.07
N VAL A 367 -7.12 17.42 6.37
CA VAL A 367 -6.68 16.64 5.22
C VAL A 367 -6.36 17.57 4.05
N ASN A 368 -5.17 17.40 3.47
CA ASN A 368 -4.77 18.13 2.27
C ASN A 368 -5.19 17.35 1.02
N TRP A 369 -6.29 17.80 0.42
CA TRP A 369 -6.90 17.17 -0.75
C TRP A 369 -6.19 17.57 -2.06
N VAL A 370 -5.69 16.56 -2.79
CA VAL A 370 -5.17 16.73 -4.15
C VAL A 370 -6.33 16.87 -5.13
N THR A 371 -7.32 15.98 -5.03
CA THR A 371 -8.56 16.02 -5.81
C THR A 371 -9.76 16.30 -4.91
N ASN A 372 -10.80 16.87 -5.49
CA ASN A 372 -12.11 16.99 -4.86
C ASN A 372 -13.18 16.94 -5.96
N GLY A 373 -14.16 16.06 -5.83
CA GLY A 373 -15.24 15.95 -6.79
C GLY A 373 -15.98 14.62 -6.73
N SER A 374 -16.76 14.37 -7.77
CA SER A 374 -17.62 13.18 -7.92
C SER A 374 -16.96 12.04 -8.71
N ALA A 375 -15.75 12.24 -9.23
CA ALA A 375 -14.98 11.17 -9.85
C ALA A 375 -14.36 10.29 -8.76
N ASP A 376 -14.29 8.97 -8.98
CA ASP A 376 -13.61 8.08 -8.04
C ASP A 376 -12.13 8.00 -8.42
N CYS A 377 -11.27 8.24 -7.43
CA CYS A 377 -9.83 8.11 -7.54
C CYS A 377 -9.40 6.79 -6.90
N GLN A 378 -8.49 6.08 -7.55
CA GLN A 378 -7.98 4.78 -7.11
C GLN A 378 -6.46 4.73 -7.29
N ASN A 379 -5.82 3.74 -6.66
CA ASN A 379 -4.44 3.37 -6.96
C ASN A 379 -3.45 4.56 -6.83
N ALA A 380 -3.56 5.30 -5.73
CA ALA A 380 -2.75 6.50 -5.51
C ALA A 380 -1.32 6.15 -5.06
N HIS A 381 -0.33 6.82 -5.64
CA HIS A 381 1.09 6.64 -5.29
C HIS A 381 1.82 7.97 -5.16
N ALA A 382 2.88 7.99 -4.35
CA ALA A 382 3.80 9.10 -4.18
C ALA A 382 5.26 8.67 -4.41
N ALA A 383 6.04 9.55 -5.06
CA ALA A 383 7.49 9.45 -5.14
C ALA A 383 8.09 10.86 -5.18
N THR A 384 9.39 11.01 -4.89
CA THR A 384 10.03 12.33 -4.85
C THR A 384 11.05 12.50 -5.97
N PHE A 385 11.00 13.64 -6.66
CA PHE A 385 12.02 13.99 -7.65
C PHE A 385 13.31 14.41 -6.96
N ASP A 386 13.16 15.19 -5.89
CA ASP A 386 14.24 15.81 -5.13
C ASP A 386 13.75 16.17 -3.71
N ALA A 387 14.52 16.96 -2.97
CA ALA A 387 14.20 17.39 -1.61
C ALA A 387 13.00 18.36 -1.50
N THR A 388 12.48 18.85 -2.62
CA THR A 388 11.47 19.92 -2.69
C THR A 388 10.26 19.60 -3.56
N ASN A 389 10.34 18.57 -4.40
CA ASN A 389 9.27 18.20 -5.32
C ASN A 389 8.96 16.71 -5.25
N ALA A 390 7.67 16.41 -5.25
CA ALA A 390 7.10 15.09 -5.33
C ALA A 390 6.15 14.95 -6.53
N LEU A 391 5.91 13.70 -6.90
CA LEU A 391 4.90 13.27 -7.84
C LEU A 391 3.85 12.49 -7.07
N VAL A 392 2.58 12.87 -7.24
CA VAL A 392 1.43 12.08 -6.81
C VAL A 392 0.69 11.61 -8.05
N THR A 393 0.34 10.33 -8.09
CA THR A 393 -0.39 9.72 -9.20
C THR A 393 -1.68 9.07 -8.73
N TRP A 394 -2.67 8.95 -9.62
CA TRP A 394 -3.89 8.18 -9.37
C TRP A 394 -4.55 7.77 -10.69
N GLU A 395 -5.44 6.79 -10.61
CA GLU A 395 -6.35 6.42 -11.69
C GLU A 395 -7.75 6.93 -11.39
N GLN A 396 -8.50 7.30 -12.43
CA GLN A 396 -9.80 7.94 -12.26
C GLN A 396 -10.91 7.22 -13.02
N ILE A 397 -12.10 7.23 -12.42
CA ILE A 397 -13.38 6.85 -13.04
C ILE A 397 -14.29 8.07 -13.03
N ASP A 398 -14.71 8.51 -14.22
CA ASP A 398 -15.71 9.57 -14.34
C ASP A 398 -17.12 8.95 -14.27
N SER A 399 -17.98 9.48 -13.40
CA SER A 399 -19.33 8.92 -13.12
C SER A 399 -19.29 7.49 -12.52
N PRO A 400 -18.65 7.31 -11.37
CA PRO A 400 -18.46 6.00 -10.76
C PRO A 400 -19.76 5.40 -10.22
N GLN A 401 -19.82 4.07 -10.22
CA GLN A 401 -20.80 3.27 -9.49
C GLN A 401 -20.13 2.71 -8.23
N CYS A 402 -20.45 3.30 -7.09
CA CYS A 402 -19.90 2.95 -5.79
C CYS A 402 -20.91 2.11 -5.01
N ASN A 403 -21.01 0.82 -5.34
CA ASN A 403 -22.00 -0.08 -4.73
C ASN A 403 -21.63 -0.50 -3.30
N PHE A 404 -20.38 -0.31 -2.90
CA PHE A 404 -19.82 -0.75 -1.63
C PHE A 404 -19.31 0.46 -0.84
N ASP A 405 -19.79 0.61 0.40
CA ASP A 405 -19.65 1.83 1.19
C ASP A 405 -18.25 2.03 1.83
N ALA A 406 -17.39 1.01 1.85
CA ALA A 406 -15.99 1.14 2.28
C ALA A 406 -14.98 0.52 1.30
N MET A 407 -15.36 0.38 0.02
CA MET A 407 -14.54 -0.26 -1.02
C MET A 407 -14.54 0.54 -2.32
N GLY A 408 -13.75 0.08 -3.30
CA GLY A 408 -13.66 0.71 -4.60
C GLY A 408 -14.93 0.74 -5.44
N CYS A 409 -14.96 1.68 -6.37
CA CYS A 409 -16.05 1.87 -7.32
C CYS A 409 -15.69 1.27 -8.68
N GLN A 410 -16.71 1.07 -9.52
CA GLN A 410 -16.54 0.66 -10.91
C GLN A 410 -17.04 1.73 -11.87
N GLY A 411 -16.57 1.70 -13.11
CA GLY A 411 -17.02 2.57 -14.18
C GLY A 411 -15.97 2.75 -15.27
N ALA A 412 -16.24 3.67 -16.20
CA ALA A 412 -15.33 3.92 -17.31
C ALA A 412 -14.04 4.57 -16.80
N PHE A 413 -12.91 3.90 -17.02
CA PHE A 413 -11.59 4.47 -16.79
C PHE A 413 -11.44 5.75 -17.61
N SER A 414 -11.13 6.85 -16.92
CA SER A 414 -11.01 8.18 -17.52
C SER A 414 -9.60 8.70 -17.56
N GLY A 415 -8.61 7.95 -17.06
CA GLY A 415 -7.19 8.25 -17.21
C GLY A 415 -6.37 8.02 -15.95
N THR A 416 -5.06 7.97 -16.14
CA THR A 416 -4.06 8.06 -15.09
C THR A 416 -3.56 9.50 -15.03
N TYR A 417 -3.52 10.06 -13.84
CA TYR A 417 -3.18 11.45 -13.59
C TYR A 417 -1.87 11.57 -12.82
N TYR A 418 -1.14 12.65 -13.09
CA TYR A 418 0.19 12.94 -12.53
C TYR A 418 0.21 14.39 -12.04
N GLN A 419 0.29 14.59 -10.73
CA GLN A 419 0.34 15.90 -10.10
C GLN A 419 1.69 16.11 -9.43
N GLN A 420 2.37 17.21 -9.77
CA GLN A 420 3.52 17.67 -9.00
C GLN A 420 3.05 18.32 -7.69
N ILE A 421 3.69 17.94 -6.59
CA ILE A 421 3.45 18.47 -5.24
C ILE A 421 4.77 19.04 -4.70
N GLY A 422 4.74 20.26 -4.17
CA GLY A 422 5.88 20.83 -3.44
C GLY A 422 6.05 20.20 -2.06
N SER A 423 7.23 20.30 -1.47
CA SER A 423 7.47 19.81 -0.10
C SER A 423 6.68 20.53 0.98
N ASP A 424 6.04 21.65 0.65
CA ASP A 424 5.05 22.34 1.47
C ASP A 424 3.63 21.78 1.33
N GLY A 425 3.46 20.69 0.58
CA GLY A 425 2.18 20.04 0.30
C GLY A 425 1.32 20.75 -0.74
N LYS A 426 1.81 21.79 -1.42
CA LYS A 426 1.00 22.50 -2.43
C LYS A 426 1.12 21.87 -3.82
N LYS A 427 0.01 21.86 -4.54
CA LYS A 427 -0.02 21.50 -5.97
C LYS A 427 0.77 22.50 -6.81
N VAL A 428 1.60 22.00 -7.72
CA VAL A 428 2.32 22.78 -8.72
C VAL A 428 1.67 22.56 -10.08
N GLY A 429 0.90 23.56 -10.52
CA GLY A 429 0.15 23.51 -11.78
C GLY A 429 -0.97 22.47 -11.81
N GLU A 430 -1.51 22.23 -12.99
CA GLU A 430 -2.56 21.25 -13.26
C GLU A 430 -2.00 19.84 -13.46
N PRO A 431 -2.76 18.78 -13.13
CA PRO A 431 -2.32 17.42 -13.32
C PRO A 431 -2.23 17.06 -14.81
N LEU A 432 -1.17 16.35 -15.18
CA LEU A 432 -1.05 15.71 -16.49
C LEU A 432 -1.93 14.46 -16.52
N LYS A 433 -2.57 14.18 -17.65
CA LYS A 433 -3.40 12.98 -17.89
C LYS A 433 -2.77 12.10 -18.96
N SER A 434 -2.83 10.78 -18.76
CA SER A 434 -2.47 9.75 -19.74
C SER A 434 -3.56 8.68 -19.82
N MET A 435 -3.78 8.11 -21.00
CA MET A 435 -4.76 7.02 -21.22
C MET A 435 -4.09 5.66 -21.43
N ASP A 436 -2.77 5.66 -21.57
CA ASP A 436 -1.95 4.57 -22.11
C ASP A 436 -0.66 4.36 -21.30
N SER A 437 -0.56 4.98 -20.12
CA SER A 437 0.43 4.64 -19.10
C SER A 437 -0.24 4.57 -17.74
N PHE A 438 -0.11 3.44 -17.08
CA PHE A 438 -0.70 3.14 -15.78
C PHE A 438 0.39 3.07 -14.72
N VAL A 439 0.02 3.08 -13.45
CA VAL A 439 1.00 2.89 -12.34
C VAL A 439 0.66 1.56 -11.66
N ALA A 440 1.29 0.47 -12.13
CA ALA A 440 1.02 -0.89 -11.68
C ALA A 440 2.11 -1.45 -10.73
N GLY A 441 3.15 -0.66 -10.46
CA GLY A 441 4.31 -1.07 -9.70
C GLY A 441 5.00 0.11 -9.04
N ASP A 442 6.04 -0.19 -8.29
CA ASP A 442 6.73 0.79 -7.45
C ASP A 442 7.34 1.92 -8.30
N MET A 443 7.19 3.16 -7.83
CA MET A 443 7.76 4.33 -8.50
C MET A 443 9.17 4.59 -7.97
N VAL A 444 10.17 4.56 -8.85
CA VAL A 444 11.58 4.70 -8.47
C VAL A 444 12.15 6.02 -8.96
N THR A 445 12.79 6.76 -8.06
CA THR A 445 13.61 7.92 -8.42
C THR A 445 14.94 7.44 -8.99
N MET A 446 15.14 7.69 -10.28
CA MET A 446 16.34 7.37 -11.03
C MET A 446 17.51 8.26 -10.61
N PRO A 447 18.77 7.85 -10.86
CA PRO A 447 19.96 8.66 -10.56
C PRO A 447 19.98 10.04 -11.25
N ASP A 448 19.26 10.18 -12.37
CA ASP A 448 19.12 11.43 -13.12
C ASP A 448 17.94 12.30 -12.63
N GLY A 449 17.27 11.90 -11.54
CA GLY A 449 16.16 12.62 -10.91
C GLY A 449 14.79 12.40 -11.56
N ARG A 450 14.68 11.60 -12.62
CA ARG A 450 13.38 11.18 -13.16
C ARG A 450 12.73 10.15 -12.24
N ILE A 451 11.41 10.12 -12.17
CA ILE A 451 10.66 9.04 -11.53
C ILE A 451 10.19 8.08 -12.62
N CYS A 452 10.48 6.79 -12.49
CA CYS A 452 10.11 5.76 -13.47
C CYS A 452 9.38 4.59 -12.80
N TRP A 453 8.49 3.94 -13.55
CA TRP A 453 7.73 2.78 -13.09
C TRP A 453 7.40 1.81 -14.24
N PRO A 454 7.25 0.51 -13.96
CA PRO A 454 6.79 -0.48 -14.92
C PRO A 454 5.26 -0.45 -15.07
N TYR A 455 4.78 -0.84 -16.25
CA TYR A 455 3.37 -1.15 -16.51
C TYR A 455 3.23 -2.08 -17.72
N VAL A 456 2.11 -2.80 -17.79
CA VAL A 456 1.74 -3.54 -19.01
C VAL A 456 0.96 -2.62 -19.93
N ALA A 457 1.36 -2.53 -21.21
CA ALA A 457 0.57 -1.84 -22.21
C ALA A 457 -0.68 -2.67 -22.55
N MET A 458 -1.84 -2.19 -22.13
CA MET A 458 -3.12 -2.88 -22.29
C MET A 458 -4.28 -1.89 -22.28
N ASP A 459 -5.46 -2.35 -22.68
CA ASP A 459 -6.70 -1.64 -22.45
C ASP A 459 -7.12 -1.82 -20.98
N TRP A 460 -6.81 -0.85 -20.14
CA TRP A 460 -7.23 -0.85 -18.74
C TRP A 460 -8.72 -0.53 -18.63
N LYS A 461 -9.44 -1.36 -17.87
CA LYS A 461 -10.89 -1.25 -17.69
C LYS A 461 -11.21 -1.38 -16.21
N LEU A 462 -12.15 -0.57 -15.75
CA LEU A 462 -12.66 -0.57 -14.39
C LEU A 462 -14.19 -0.73 -14.37
N ASP A 463 -14.81 -1.08 -15.50
CA ASP A 463 -16.26 -1.08 -15.72
C ASP A 463 -16.91 -2.47 -15.57
N GLY A 464 -16.21 -3.41 -14.93
CA GLY A 464 -16.70 -4.77 -14.71
C GLY A 464 -15.77 -5.61 -13.85
N PRO A 465 -16.05 -6.91 -13.69
CA PRO A 465 -15.27 -7.80 -12.84
C PRO A 465 -13.89 -8.10 -13.44
N ALA A 466 -12.90 -8.37 -12.57
CA ALA A 466 -11.53 -8.64 -12.98
C ALA A 466 -11.41 -9.81 -13.97
N ASN A 467 -12.21 -10.86 -13.79
CA ASN A 467 -12.19 -12.05 -14.64
C ASN A 467 -12.64 -11.80 -16.10
N ALA A 468 -13.29 -10.68 -16.38
CA ALA A 468 -13.65 -10.26 -17.74
C ALA A 468 -12.43 -9.72 -18.51
N MET A 469 -11.37 -9.34 -17.80
CA MET A 469 -10.12 -8.84 -18.35
C MET A 469 -9.08 -9.97 -18.34
N GLN A 470 -9.24 -10.96 -19.22
CA GLN A 470 -8.19 -11.97 -19.39
C GLN A 470 -6.97 -11.35 -20.05
N ALA A 471 -5.97 -10.97 -19.26
CA ALA A 471 -4.69 -10.47 -19.76
C ALA A 471 -3.55 -11.39 -19.31
N SER A 472 -2.74 -11.82 -20.29
CA SER A 472 -1.39 -12.30 -20.02
C SER A 472 -0.42 -11.46 -20.85
N ALA A 473 0.66 -11.04 -20.22
CA ALA A 473 1.69 -10.21 -20.81
C ALA A 473 2.98 -11.02 -20.94
N SER A 474 3.63 -10.88 -22.08
CA SER A 474 5.00 -11.39 -22.31
C SER A 474 6.03 -10.26 -22.38
N LYS A 475 5.57 -9.02 -22.19
CA LYS A 475 6.38 -7.82 -22.24
C LYS A 475 5.99 -6.84 -21.15
N MET A 476 6.94 -6.01 -20.76
CA MET A 476 6.76 -4.92 -19.83
C MET A 476 7.11 -3.60 -20.52
N SER A 477 6.32 -2.58 -20.25
CA SER A 477 6.57 -1.18 -20.63
C SER A 477 7.06 -0.39 -19.43
N PHE A 478 7.70 0.75 -19.69
CA PHE A 478 8.16 1.66 -18.65
C PHE A 478 7.74 3.08 -18.99
N ALA A 479 7.30 3.83 -17.98
CA ALA A 479 7.06 5.25 -18.09
C ALA A 479 7.97 5.99 -17.12
N CYS A 480 8.37 7.20 -17.52
CA CYS A 480 9.23 8.05 -16.73
C CYS A 480 8.79 9.50 -16.83
N ILE A 481 8.89 10.24 -15.74
CA ILE A 481 8.61 11.67 -15.70
C ILE A 481 9.75 12.42 -15.00
N GLY A 482 10.09 13.61 -15.49
CA GLY A 482 11.19 14.41 -14.95
C GLY A 482 10.92 15.91 -15.05
N LEU A 483 11.40 16.68 -14.06
CA LEU A 483 11.20 18.13 -13.99
C LEU A 483 12.11 18.94 -14.91
N SER A 484 13.21 18.33 -15.36
CA SER A 484 14.05 18.89 -16.43
C SER A 484 13.75 18.14 -17.73
N GLY A 485 13.50 18.87 -18.81
CA GLY A 485 13.20 18.31 -20.13
C GLY A 485 14.39 17.58 -20.72
N SER A 486 14.70 16.38 -20.22
CA SER A 486 15.55 15.41 -20.89
C SER A 486 14.66 14.56 -21.79
N GLY A 487 14.16 15.20 -22.85
CA GLY A 487 13.58 14.52 -24.00
C GLY A 487 14.68 13.72 -24.71
N GLY A 488 14.98 12.53 -24.18
CA GLY A 488 15.71 11.50 -24.89
C GLY A 488 14.78 10.91 -25.95
N GLY A 489 14.77 11.51 -27.14
CA GLY A 489 13.95 11.04 -28.24
C GLY A 489 14.27 9.59 -28.61
N SER A 490 13.22 8.77 -28.76
CA SER A 490 13.26 7.64 -29.68
C SER A 490 11.89 7.46 -30.33
N SER A 491 11.93 7.12 -31.61
CA SER A 491 10.93 7.23 -32.68
C SER A 491 9.50 6.79 -32.33
N GLY A 492 8.56 7.69 -32.63
CA GLY A 492 7.15 7.34 -32.76
C GLY A 492 6.89 6.42 -33.97
N GLY A 493 5.98 5.48 -33.77
CA GLY A 493 5.36 4.70 -34.83
C GLY A 493 3.85 4.67 -34.61
N SER A 494 3.12 5.64 -35.14
CA SER A 494 1.66 5.58 -35.23
C SER A 494 1.27 4.50 -36.25
N ALA A 495 0.55 3.47 -35.81
CA ALA A 495 -0.07 2.50 -36.69
C ALA A 495 -1.53 2.87 -36.95
N THR A 496 -1.82 3.44 -38.12
CA THR A 496 -3.16 3.44 -38.72
C THR A 496 -3.35 2.17 -39.54
N GLY A 497 -4.43 1.44 -39.31
CA GLY A 497 -4.73 0.18 -40.01
C GLY A 497 -5.31 0.34 -41.43
N SER A 498 -5.04 -0.66 -42.28
CA SER A 498 -6.06 -1.44 -43.02
C SER A 498 -5.44 -2.37 -44.09
N SER A 499 -5.78 -3.66 -43.97
CA SER A 499 -6.03 -4.70 -44.98
C SER A 499 -5.29 -4.75 -46.34
N THR A 500 -4.55 -5.85 -46.58
CA THR A 500 -4.85 -6.95 -47.54
C THR A 500 -3.56 -7.70 -47.95
N ALA A 501 -3.62 -9.03 -47.97
CA ALA A 501 -2.55 -9.97 -48.35
C ALA A 501 -2.62 -10.32 -49.87
N PRO A 502 -1.86 -11.29 -50.43
CA PRO A 502 -0.53 -11.86 -50.10
C PRO A 502 0.43 -11.91 -51.35
N ALA A 503 1.73 -12.20 -51.16
CA ALA A 503 2.48 -13.25 -51.91
C ALA A 503 4.02 -13.19 -51.78
N SER A 504 4.56 -14.35 -51.39
CA SER A 504 5.74 -15.07 -51.92
C SER A 504 7.19 -14.62 -51.65
N SER A 505 7.87 -15.52 -50.92
CA SER A 505 9.21 -16.10 -51.17
C SER A 505 10.46 -15.22 -51.20
N ALA A 506 11.37 -15.41 -50.24
CA ALA A 506 12.61 -16.19 -50.41
C ALA A 506 13.57 -16.01 -49.20
N ALA A 507 14.11 -17.12 -48.71
CA ALA A 507 15.42 -17.22 -48.05
C ALA A 507 16.35 -18.00 -49.03
N PRO A 508 17.65 -18.25 -48.76
CA PRO A 508 18.56 -17.73 -47.73
C PRO A 508 19.92 -17.26 -48.34
N SER A 509 20.84 -16.72 -47.53
CA SER A 509 22.27 -16.94 -47.80
C SER A 509 23.14 -16.87 -46.55
N THR A 510 23.88 -17.96 -46.36
CA THR A 510 25.03 -18.15 -45.48
C THR A 510 26.30 -17.54 -46.11
N ALA A 511 27.18 -16.95 -45.31
CA ALA A 511 28.62 -16.97 -45.56
C ALA A 511 29.44 -16.75 -44.28
N SER A 512 30.49 -17.55 -44.16
CA SER A 512 31.44 -17.69 -43.06
C SER A 512 32.76 -16.96 -43.38
N SER A 513 33.65 -16.88 -42.37
CA SER A 513 35.08 -16.51 -42.37
C SER A 513 35.39 -14.99 -42.34
N ALA A 514 36.39 -14.47 -41.62
CA ALA A 514 37.55 -15.03 -40.93
C ALA A 514 38.06 -14.05 -39.84
N ALA A 515 38.79 -14.57 -38.84
CA ALA A 515 39.71 -13.84 -37.96
C ALA A 515 41.01 -13.47 -38.72
N PRO A 516 41.88 -12.57 -38.18
CA PRO A 516 42.91 -13.06 -37.24
C PRO A 516 43.36 -12.07 -36.13
N ASN A 517 43.94 -12.66 -35.07
CA ASN A 517 45.00 -12.21 -34.13
C ASN A 517 44.94 -10.79 -33.51
N GLY A 518 45.16 -10.57 -32.21
CA GLY A 518 45.73 -11.37 -31.14
C GLY A 518 46.53 -10.43 -30.22
N ALA A 519 46.19 -10.38 -28.92
CA ALA A 519 47.05 -9.92 -27.83
C ALA A 519 46.35 -10.11 -26.47
N THR A 520 46.98 -10.91 -25.60
CA THR A 520 46.77 -10.98 -24.15
C THR A 520 48.12 -11.35 -23.53
N PRO A 521 48.34 -11.21 -22.20
CA PRO A 521 47.71 -10.33 -21.23
C PRO A 521 48.74 -9.57 -20.37
N THR A 522 48.32 -8.51 -19.67
CA THR A 522 49.05 -7.98 -18.51
C THR A 522 48.21 -8.11 -17.26
N GLU A 523 48.73 -8.92 -16.34
CA GLU A 523 48.29 -9.07 -14.96
C GLU A 523 48.29 -7.72 -14.23
N TYR A 524 47.30 -7.52 -13.36
CA TYR A 524 47.40 -6.54 -12.28
C TYR A 524 47.14 -7.25 -10.96
N THR A 525 48.15 -7.14 -10.10
CA THR A 525 48.31 -7.68 -8.77
C THR A 525 47.44 -6.93 -7.75
N ALA A 526 46.93 -7.69 -6.78
CA ALA A 526 46.28 -7.20 -5.56
C ALA A 526 47.29 -6.53 -4.60
N PRO A 527 46.80 -5.71 -3.65
CA PRO A 527 47.48 -5.55 -2.37
C PRO A 527 46.58 -5.95 -1.20
N THR A 528 47.00 -7.00 -0.49
CA THR A 528 46.71 -7.23 0.93
C THR A 528 47.91 -6.77 1.74
N GLU A 529 47.72 -5.94 2.76
CA GLU A 529 48.49 -6.06 4.01
C GLU A 529 47.64 -5.63 5.22
N ASN A 530 47.60 -6.55 6.19
CA ASN A 530 47.25 -6.35 7.59
C ASN A 530 48.23 -5.37 8.26
N ASN A 531 47.76 -4.57 9.22
CA ASN A 531 48.50 -4.35 10.46
C ASN A 531 47.62 -3.75 11.57
N ALA A 532 47.59 -4.47 12.69
CA ALA A 532 47.41 -4.00 14.07
C ALA A 532 48.34 -4.90 14.92
N PRO A 533 48.67 -4.60 16.20
CA PRO A 533 48.28 -3.48 17.07
C PRO A 533 49.47 -2.83 17.83
N THR A 534 49.25 -1.74 18.59
CA THR A 534 49.86 -1.53 19.93
C THR A 534 49.20 -0.38 20.70
N GLU A 535 49.00 -0.63 21.99
CA GLU A 535 48.58 0.26 23.08
C GLU A 535 49.52 1.47 23.27
N ASN A 536 49.01 2.65 23.69
CA ASN A 536 49.18 3.15 25.07
C ASN A 536 48.61 4.57 25.32
N SER A 537 47.91 4.67 26.46
CA SER A 537 47.75 5.76 27.45
C SER A 537 47.29 7.20 27.09
N ILE A 538 46.32 7.61 27.92
CA ILE A 538 45.65 8.91 28.14
C ILE A 538 46.59 9.96 28.82
N PRO A 539 46.26 11.26 28.83
CA PRO A 539 45.55 11.88 29.99
C PRO A 539 44.42 12.89 29.58
N THR A 540 43.19 12.82 30.15
CA THR A 540 42.61 13.63 31.27
C THR A 540 42.82 15.15 31.10
N GLU A 541 41.85 16.08 31.12
CA GLU A 541 40.73 16.42 32.04
C GLU A 541 39.92 17.58 31.40
N ALA A 542 38.57 17.66 31.40
CA ALA A 542 37.69 18.36 32.37
C ALA A 542 36.35 18.63 31.63
N ALA A 543 35.15 18.76 32.18
CA ALA A 543 34.50 18.47 33.46
C ALA A 543 32.97 18.52 33.19
N ALA A 544 32.19 17.67 33.86
CA ALA A 544 30.72 17.77 33.92
C ALA A 544 30.29 18.53 35.19
N PRO A 545 29.03 18.97 35.30
CA PRO A 545 28.36 19.05 36.59
C PRO A 545 27.42 17.87 36.81
N THR A 546 27.56 17.31 38.01
CA THR A 546 26.90 16.18 38.64
C THR A 546 25.48 16.48 39.11
N GLY A 547 24.66 15.43 39.21
CA GLY A 547 23.56 15.36 40.18
C GLY A 547 22.61 14.20 39.93
N TYR A 548 22.86 13.03 40.56
CA TYR A 548 21.93 12.29 41.45
C TYR A 548 22.51 10.90 41.77
N GLU A 549 22.49 10.57 43.06
CA GLU A 549 23.11 9.41 43.72
C GLU A 549 22.16 8.20 43.75
N PRO A 550 22.66 6.94 43.73
CA PRO A 550 21.83 5.74 43.63
C PRO A 550 21.52 5.12 45.01
N SER A 551 20.31 4.57 45.18
CA SER A 551 19.94 3.76 46.34
C SER A 551 19.72 2.29 45.96
N GLY A 552 20.63 1.43 46.43
CA GLY A 552 20.37 0.18 47.18
C GLY A 552 19.59 -1.00 46.54
N PRO A 553 19.91 -2.25 46.92
CA PRO A 553 19.47 -3.46 46.22
C PRO A 553 18.05 -3.90 46.55
N GLU A 554 17.48 -4.57 45.55
CA GLU A 554 16.13 -5.12 45.41
C GLU A 554 15.81 -6.18 46.48
N ALA A 555 14.62 -6.06 47.09
CA ALA A 555 14.02 -7.05 47.99
C ALA A 555 13.03 -7.96 47.21
N PRO A 556 12.82 -9.22 47.63
CA PRO A 556 12.21 -10.24 46.79
C PRO A 556 10.70 -10.07 46.58
N ALA A 557 10.27 -10.49 45.39
CA ALA A 557 8.91 -10.40 44.87
C ALA A 557 7.83 -11.05 45.77
N ALA A 558 6.71 -10.35 45.92
CA ALA A 558 5.48 -10.86 46.53
C ALA A 558 4.72 -11.78 45.56
N PRO A 559 4.03 -12.83 46.03
CA PRO A 559 3.28 -13.76 45.19
C PRO A 559 2.01 -13.12 44.59
N PRO A 560 1.50 -13.66 43.47
CA PRO A 560 0.39 -13.07 42.72
C PRO A 560 -0.93 -13.12 43.50
N SER A 561 -1.65 -12.00 43.46
CA SER A 561 -3.02 -11.86 43.97
C SER A 561 -4.00 -12.59 43.06
N THR A 562 -4.70 -13.57 43.61
CA THR A 562 -5.87 -14.22 43.02
C THR A 562 -7.08 -13.30 43.14
N PHE A 563 -7.67 -12.88 42.02
CA PHE A 563 -8.99 -12.26 42.00
C PHE A 563 -10.06 -13.36 41.98
N GLU A 564 -10.80 -13.52 43.08
CA GLU A 564 -12.06 -14.27 43.10
C GLU A 564 -13.19 -13.40 42.54
N THR A 565 -13.91 -13.92 41.55
CA THR A 565 -15.11 -13.29 40.98
C THR A 565 -16.30 -13.56 41.91
N VAL A 566 -16.74 -12.54 42.66
CA VAL A 566 -17.98 -12.60 43.44
C VAL A 566 -19.16 -12.27 42.51
N VAL A 567 -19.95 -13.29 42.16
CA VAL A 567 -21.25 -13.11 41.49
C VAL A 567 -22.28 -12.70 42.53
N THR A 568 -22.84 -11.49 42.40
CA THR A 568 -24.06 -11.09 43.11
C THR A 568 -25.23 -11.06 42.11
N PRO A 569 -26.35 -11.75 42.37
CA PRO A 569 -27.53 -11.69 41.51
C PRO A 569 -28.32 -10.41 41.78
N SER A 570 -28.49 -9.57 40.76
CA SER A 570 -29.39 -8.42 40.81
C SER A 570 -30.82 -8.85 40.45
N ALA A 571 -31.77 -8.48 41.29
CA ALA A 571 -33.19 -8.81 41.20
C ALA A 571 -33.91 -8.01 40.11
N ALA A 572 -34.90 -8.66 39.48
CA ALA A 572 -35.81 -8.09 38.49
C ALA A 572 -36.81 -7.09 39.12
N PRO A 573 -37.26 -6.07 38.37
CA PRO A 573 -38.50 -5.39 38.66
C PRO A 573 -39.65 -5.90 37.76
N THR A 574 -40.66 -6.45 38.42
CA THR A 574 -42.04 -6.58 37.95
C THR A 574 -42.74 -5.22 38.01
N ASP A 575 -43.39 -4.79 36.92
CA ASP A 575 -44.85 -4.62 36.86
C ASP A 575 -45.29 -3.97 35.54
N ALA A 576 -46.31 -4.57 34.93
CA ALA A 576 -47.13 -4.01 33.85
C ALA A 576 -48.15 -2.99 34.43
N PRO A 577 -48.80 -2.19 33.58
CA PRO A 577 -50.13 -2.64 33.17
C PRO A 577 -50.50 -2.39 31.70
N GLU A 578 -51.58 -3.08 31.34
CA GLU A 578 -52.30 -3.22 30.07
C GLU A 578 -52.81 -1.91 29.45
N GLY A 579 -53.00 -1.92 28.12
CA GLY A 579 -53.89 -0.99 27.44
C GLY A 579 -53.65 -0.83 25.93
N VAL A 580 -54.18 -1.75 25.12
CA VAL A 580 -54.38 -1.57 23.66
C VAL A 580 -55.58 -0.65 23.44
N PRO A 581 -55.55 0.29 22.47
CA PRO A 581 -56.51 0.14 21.37
C PRO A 581 -55.97 0.54 19.97
N VAL A 582 -56.10 -0.43 19.06
CA VAL A 582 -56.77 -0.36 17.74
C VAL A 582 -56.83 0.99 17.01
N ASN A 583 -56.19 1.01 15.83
CA ASN A 583 -56.38 1.94 14.72
C ASN A 583 -57.79 1.80 14.08
N PRO A 584 -58.44 2.92 13.72
CA PRO A 584 -59.14 2.98 12.43
C PRO A 584 -58.83 4.28 11.68
N GLY A 585 -58.41 4.19 10.41
CA GLY A 585 -58.61 5.30 9.45
C GLY A 585 -60.02 5.24 8.84
N PRO A 586 -60.31 5.98 7.75
CA PRO A 586 -59.93 7.34 7.38
C PRO A 586 -61.18 8.27 7.33
N GLY A 587 -61.01 9.59 7.21
CA GLY A 587 -62.14 10.51 7.04
C GLY A 587 -61.73 11.94 6.69
N GLU A 588 -62.29 12.41 5.59
CA GLU A 588 -62.09 13.68 4.88
C GLU A 588 -62.59 14.90 5.69
N ASP A 589 -61.98 16.08 5.48
CA ASP A 589 -62.67 17.27 4.95
C ASP A 589 -61.77 18.53 4.94
N TYR A 590 -61.75 19.22 3.79
CA TYR A 590 -61.23 20.58 3.57
C TYR A 590 -62.25 21.65 4.03
N PRO A 591 -61.84 22.93 4.24
CA PRO A 591 -61.91 23.95 3.17
C PRO A 591 -60.66 24.87 3.18
N VAL A 592 -60.00 25.21 2.07
CA VAL A 592 -60.30 26.18 0.98
C VAL A 592 -60.69 27.59 1.42
N ASP A 593 -59.78 28.54 1.18
CA ASP A 593 -60.03 29.93 0.73
C ASP A 593 -58.69 30.41 0.08
N ASP A 594 -58.53 30.39 -1.26
CA ASP A 594 -58.78 31.47 -2.24
C ASP A 594 -58.24 32.85 -1.79
N THR A 595 -57.46 33.67 -2.52
CA THR A 595 -56.91 33.83 -3.90
C THR A 595 -55.96 35.09 -3.84
N PRO A 596 -55.44 35.72 -4.93
CA PRO A 596 -54.45 35.25 -5.90
C PRO A 596 -53.29 36.26 -6.21
N ALA A 597 -52.28 35.74 -6.93
CA ALA A 597 -51.43 36.37 -7.98
C ALA A 597 -50.47 37.55 -7.67
N GLU A 598 -49.17 37.33 -7.92
CA GLU A 598 -48.50 37.89 -9.11
C GLU A 598 -47.17 37.17 -9.42
N THR A 599 -46.97 36.94 -10.72
CA THR A 599 -45.87 36.24 -11.41
C THR A 599 -44.61 37.10 -11.59
N ALA A 600 -43.42 36.51 -11.41
CA ALA A 600 -42.27 36.77 -12.28
C ALA A 600 -41.24 35.61 -12.22
N THR A 601 -40.81 35.21 -13.41
CA THR A 601 -40.04 34.04 -13.84
C THR A 601 -38.53 34.10 -13.58
N SER A 602 -37.91 32.96 -13.25
CA SER A 602 -36.62 32.54 -13.82
C SER A 602 -36.42 31.03 -13.64
N ASP A 603 -36.20 30.34 -14.76
CA ASP A 603 -36.07 28.89 -14.90
C ASP A 603 -34.94 28.26 -14.07
N SER A 604 -35.28 27.25 -13.28
CA SER A 604 -34.35 26.28 -12.70
C SER A 604 -34.67 24.88 -13.23
N ALA A 605 -33.61 24.16 -13.58
CA ALA A 605 -33.58 22.83 -14.14
C ALA A 605 -34.38 21.77 -13.34
N ALA A 606 -34.82 20.75 -14.08
CA ALA A 606 -35.75 19.71 -13.69
C ALA A 606 -35.40 19.00 -12.36
N ASN A 607 -36.36 19.08 -11.44
CA ASN A 607 -36.50 18.22 -10.29
C ASN A 607 -37.08 16.87 -10.75
N THR A 608 -36.25 15.85 -10.90
CA THR A 608 -36.73 14.46 -10.97
C THR A 608 -36.59 13.85 -9.58
N THR A 609 -37.72 13.61 -8.95
CA THR A 609 -37.89 12.78 -7.76
C THR A 609 -37.16 11.45 -7.94
N PRO A 610 -36.35 11.00 -6.96
CA PRO A 610 -35.81 9.64 -6.97
C PRO A 610 -36.98 8.64 -6.95
N ALA A 611 -36.92 7.64 -7.82
CA ALA A 611 -37.82 6.50 -7.71
C ALA A 611 -37.68 5.87 -6.31
N PRO A 612 -38.79 5.43 -5.68
CA PRO A 612 -38.70 4.72 -4.42
C PRO A 612 -37.85 3.45 -4.60
N TYR A 613 -36.95 3.20 -3.64
CA TYR A 613 -36.15 1.98 -3.53
C TYR A 613 -37.03 0.73 -3.73
N PRO A 614 -36.52 -0.33 -4.37
CA PRO A 614 -37.22 -1.60 -4.38
C PRO A 614 -37.38 -2.09 -2.93
N ASP A 615 -38.62 -2.40 -2.58
CA ASP A 615 -39.00 -3.09 -1.35
C ASP A 615 -38.34 -4.48 -1.32
N PHE A 616 -37.42 -4.69 -0.39
CA PHE A 616 -36.71 -5.95 -0.17
C PHE A 616 -37.44 -6.90 0.80
N SER A 617 -38.75 -6.74 1.02
CA SER A 617 -39.57 -7.65 1.85
C SER A 617 -39.75 -9.07 1.26
N GLY A 618 -39.10 -9.40 0.15
CA GLY A 618 -39.25 -10.67 -0.58
C GLY A 618 -38.05 -11.64 -0.56
N PHE A 619 -36.92 -11.31 0.08
CA PHE A 619 -35.83 -12.29 0.26
C PHE A 619 -36.13 -13.18 1.48
N PRO A 620 -35.96 -14.51 1.40
CA PRO A 620 -36.17 -15.37 2.55
C PRO A 620 -35.18 -15.00 3.64
N ASP A 621 -35.70 -14.74 4.85
CA ASP A 621 -34.93 -14.54 6.07
C ASP A 621 -33.77 -15.55 6.14
N PHE A 622 -32.54 -15.04 6.10
CA PHE A 622 -31.39 -15.82 6.52
C PHE A 622 -31.61 -16.16 8.01
N PRO A 623 -31.55 -17.44 8.41
CA PRO A 623 -31.83 -17.81 9.78
C PRO A 623 -30.79 -17.16 10.69
N SER A 624 -31.27 -16.35 11.63
CA SER A 624 -30.51 -15.91 12.79
C SER A 624 -30.00 -17.14 13.54
N PHE A 625 -28.70 -17.39 13.48
CA PHE A 625 -28.06 -18.38 14.35
C PHE A 625 -27.86 -17.76 15.74
N THR A 626 -28.93 -17.68 16.52
CA THR A 626 -28.81 -17.58 17.98
C THR A 626 -28.56 -18.97 18.53
N GLY A 627 -27.30 -19.28 18.86
CA GLY A 627 -26.94 -20.49 19.58
C GLY A 627 -25.65 -21.17 19.14
N MET A 628 -24.51 -20.46 19.17
CA MET A 628 -23.20 -21.09 19.40
C MET A 628 -22.37 -20.18 20.33
N PRO A 629 -21.71 -20.73 21.38
CA PRO A 629 -20.75 -19.97 22.16
C PRO A 629 -19.51 -19.69 21.29
N GLY A 630 -18.90 -18.52 21.52
CA GLY A 630 -17.91 -17.87 20.66
C GLY A 630 -16.87 -18.75 19.95
N GLY A 631 -16.63 -18.41 18.68
CA GLY A 631 -15.60 -18.98 17.84
C GLY A 631 -15.82 -18.56 16.38
N TYR A 632 -15.17 -17.48 15.95
CA TYR A 632 -15.12 -17.07 14.54
C TYR A 632 -14.28 -18.09 13.77
N GLY A 633 -14.91 -18.77 12.80
CA GLY A 633 -14.28 -19.83 12.01
C GLY A 633 -13.52 -19.27 10.80
N GLY A 634 -12.26 -19.65 10.68
CA GLY A 634 -11.47 -19.50 9.46
C GLY A 634 -11.99 -20.37 8.32
N TYR A 635 -11.90 -19.86 7.09
CA TYR A 635 -12.25 -20.61 5.89
C TYR A 635 -11.08 -21.47 5.43
N GLY A 636 -11.05 -22.72 5.93
CA GLY A 636 -10.41 -23.82 5.21
C GLY A 636 -11.34 -24.28 4.08
N GLY A 637 -10.77 -24.55 2.90
CA GLY A 637 -11.50 -24.91 1.69
C GLY A 637 -12.53 -26.03 1.89
N PHE A 638 -13.72 -25.87 1.32
CA PHE A 638 -14.74 -26.92 1.35
C PHE A 638 -14.29 -28.11 0.51
N GLY A 639 -13.86 -29.18 1.19
CA GLY A 639 -13.59 -30.47 0.58
C GLY A 639 -14.84 -31.07 -0.10
N LYS A 640 -14.65 -31.66 -1.28
CA LYS A 640 -15.68 -32.32 -2.08
C LYS A 640 -16.52 -33.31 -1.26
N GLY A 641 -17.84 -33.25 -1.44
CA GLY A 641 -18.76 -34.34 -1.11
C GLY A 641 -19.32 -34.40 0.32
N LYS A 642 -19.45 -33.27 1.03
CA LYS A 642 -20.15 -33.28 2.33
C LYS A 642 -21.66 -33.10 2.16
N GLU A 643 -22.41 -33.95 2.86
CA GLU A 643 -23.86 -33.87 2.99
C GLU A 643 -24.23 -32.95 4.15
N CYS A 644 -25.15 -32.03 3.92
CA CYS A 644 -25.67 -31.13 4.96
C CYS A 644 -27.14 -31.46 5.22
N ASN A 645 -27.53 -31.48 6.50
CA ASN A 645 -28.91 -31.73 6.89
C ASN A 645 -29.60 -30.41 7.23
N ILE A 646 -30.55 -30.00 6.39
CA ILE A 646 -31.30 -28.75 6.58
C ILE A 646 -32.77 -29.12 6.84
N LYS A 647 -33.27 -28.76 8.02
CA LYS A 647 -34.66 -29.01 8.45
C LYS A 647 -35.12 -30.48 8.25
N GLY A 648 -34.24 -31.44 8.57
CA GLY A 648 -34.54 -32.88 8.50
C GLY A 648 -34.49 -33.49 7.10
N ARG A 649 -33.92 -32.79 6.11
CA ARG A 649 -33.61 -33.36 4.79
C ARG A 649 -32.11 -33.27 4.52
N THR A 650 -31.54 -34.42 4.15
CA THR A 650 -30.15 -34.51 3.69
C THR A 650 -30.06 -33.95 2.27
N VAL A 651 -29.18 -32.97 2.06
CA VAL A 651 -28.88 -32.39 0.74
C VAL A 651 -27.41 -32.63 0.42
N THR A 652 -27.15 -33.20 -0.75
CA THR A 652 -25.80 -33.44 -1.28
C THR A 652 -25.44 -32.32 -2.26
N ILE A 653 -24.41 -31.53 -1.95
CA ILE A 653 -23.92 -30.47 -2.83
C ILE A 653 -22.94 -31.07 -3.83
N THR A 654 -23.22 -30.91 -5.12
CA THR A 654 -22.34 -31.38 -6.20
C THR A 654 -21.83 -30.17 -6.98
N THR A 655 -20.52 -29.92 -6.96
CA THR A 655 -19.89 -28.86 -7.76
C THR A 655 -19.40 -29.48 -9.07
N THR A 656 -19.92 -29.04 -10.22
CA THR A 656 -19.37 -29.37 -11.54
C THR A 656 -18.45 -28.24 -11.96
N VAL A 657 -17.18 -28.55 -12.18
CA VAL A 657 -16.16 -27.61 -12.67
C VAL A 657 -16.23 -27.57 -14.19
N TYR A 658 -16.34 -26.37 -14.78
CA TYR A 658 -16.02 -26.09 -16.17
C TYR A 658 -14.78 -25.21 -16.23
#